data_AF-A0AAN8SGM8-F1
#
_entry.id   AF-A0AAN8SGM8-F1
#
_cell.length_a   1.000
_cell.length_b   1.000
_cell.length_c   1.000
_cell.angle_alpha   90.00
_cell.angle_beta   90.00
_cell.angle_gamma   90.00
#
_symmetry.space_group_name_H-M   'P 1'
#
loop_
_entity.id
_entity.type
_entity.pdbx_description
1 polymer ?
#
loop_
_entity_poly.entity_id
_entity_poly.type
_entity_poly.pdbx_seq_one_letter_code
_entity_poly.pdbx_strand_id
1 'polypeptide(L)'
;MKPRVIILGGCGFIGRNLVYYLITNDLVEHVRVVDKVPPQIAWLNSSHQLSFSDPRVQFKSCNLTNPDSCKNAFAPDESGCGFDYVVNCAGETKPGQTDPVYKEGILKLSSLCANAAAQHQIKHYVELSAGTVASSDKIALKEDCNKEPWTNISKWKAQVEEILPTIPGLNYTILRPAIVYGIGDRSGLTPRLVIGSIYKHLGECMKLLWTKDLKMNTVHVNDVCRAIWFVISREDTKYNIYNIVDDSNSTQGSISSLVSEIFNINHDYWGTAISSIAKADLTNAVEEVNEKHLAPWAEICSRDGVLNTPLSPYIDKELLANKNLFLNGSKLKDLGFTYSVPIVTAEQLKEVDNSCSVLVKIATLYAEKLMNDLCLVVGGKEYPCHRLILCASSEVFQVMLMNPQWSESSESRVVLVESKECCKIFGDFLKYFYTGQIRINLQSVMPVLLLADKYNVKDLVKLCVDYMCSHIAQAAENNSLISWLQYTHHCGHKTVAKASRNFVKWNLDVVAKTQDFGNFEPNVFVNLLQETDLVVYNEMRLYEYVVKWLNYQKEKFPEENDMEQLVVEVMSNIRFPMMSPRQLAELLLSPLTTKYKEFFVEKMAIGMSFHSGQTERIKEVLQEEDGHLLFTPRLYTADTHSTLLTVENYSLLPTYYTSTLVFSSYASLADHAGDKTCEWVVDVYPKGVWFKRFYLIVWQGTLEVPELVLRTVRLSITCKDPPPPPADIRVKIGIVIYGTQNDIEHIMFVYERNHHFSETERVLNLDDLLSFEQLNPFMKSGTPSEFLVGPNRDALKIHIVIEPLNDILTAPKSDKPRYCWCDNIVIK
;
A
#
# COMPACT_ATOMS: atom_id res chain seq x y z
N MET A 1 19.00 4.66 -7.25
CA MET A 1 17.90 4.18 -6.38
C MET A 1 17.77 5.19 -5.24
N LYS A 2 16.55 5.61 -4.89
CA LYS A 2 16.35 6.58 -3.80
C LYS A 2 16.59 5.87 -2.46
N PRO A 3 17.14 6.55 -1.45
CA PRO A 3 17.44 5.92 -0.18
C PRO A 3 16.17 5.67 0.64
N ARG A 4 16.30 4.74 1.59
CA ARG A 4 15.30 4.37 2.58
C ARG A 4 15.70 4.97 3.93
N VAL A 5 14.81 5.72 4.57
CA VAL A 5 15.15 6.59 5.71
C VAL A 5 14.34 6.23 6.96
N ILE A 6 14.98 6.20 8.13
CA ILE A 6 14.28 6.20 9.43
C ILE A 6 14.35 7.61 10.02
N ILE A 7 13.22 8.14 10.48
CA ILE A 7 13.14 9.37 11.26
C ILE A 7 12.65 9.00 12.68
N LEU A 8 13.55 9.09 13.64
CA LEU A 8 13.25 8.88 15.05
C LEU A 8 12.75 10.20 15.65
N GLY A 9 11.63 10.17 16.37
CA GLY A 9 10.92 11.39 16.81
C GLY A 9 10.19 12.07 15.66
N GLY A 10 9.69 11.27 14.71
CA GLY A 10 9.14 11.77 13.45
C GLY A 10 7.83 12.54 13.59
N CYS A 11 7.10 12.41 14.71
CA CYS A 11 5.93 13.25 14.99
C CYS A 11 6.31 14.55 15.71
N GLY A 12 7.58 14.73 16.12
CA GLY A 12 8.08 15.96 16.72
C GLY A 12 8.12 17.15 15.75
N PHE A 13 8.52 18.34 16.21
CA PHE A 13 8.52 19.57 15.41
C PHE A 13 9.44 19.47 14.17
N ILE A 14 10.70 19.08 14.35
CA ILE A 14 11.64 18.94 13.22
C ILE A 14 11.30 17.67 12.41
N GLY A 15 10.99 16.57 13.10
CA GLY A 15 10.68 15.27 12.47
C GLY A 15 9.53 15.35 11.46
N ARG A 16 8.40 15.98 11.83
CA ARG A 16 7.22 16.07 10.94
C ARG A 16 7.50 16.89 9.68
N ASN A 17 8.28 17.96 9.83
CA ASN A 17 8.68 18.82 8.71
C ASN A 17 9.71 18.13 7.83
N LEU A 18 10.57 17.27 8.40
CA LEU A 18 11.48 16.44 7.63
C LEU A 18 10.72 15.39 6.80
N VAL A 19 9.71 14.72 7.38
CA VAL A 19 8.84 13.81 6.63
C VAL A 19 8.20 14.54 5.44
N TYR A 20 7.57 15.68 5.71
CA TYR A 20 6.97 16.52 4.67
C TYR A 20 7.99 16.85 3.57
N TYR A 21 9.16 17.37 3.94
CA TYR A 21 10.23 17.73 3.02
C TYR A 21 10.69 16.57 2.13
N LEU A 22 10.90 15.37 2.69
CA LEU A 22 11.35 14.20 1.94
C LEU A 22 10.29 13.72 0.92
N ILE A 23 9.02 13.76 1.31
CA ILE A 23 7.90 13.27 0.51
C ILE A 23 7.56 14.24 -0.63
N THR A 24 7.46 15.53 -0.34
CA THR A 24 7.10 16.55 -1.35
C THR A 24 8.19 16.78 -2.38
N ASN A 25 9.46 16.58 -2.01
CA ASN A 25 10.60 16.69 -2.92
C ASN A 25 10.98 15.35 -3.56
N ASP A 26 10.22 14.30 -3.29
CA ASP A 26 10.39 12.97 -3.90
C ASP A 26 11.82 12.39 -3.73
N LEU A 27 12.39 12.59 -2.55
CA LEU A 27 13.81 12.31 -2.28
C LEU A 27 14.11 10.87 -1.84
N VAL A 28 13.07 10.13 -1.48
CA VAL A 28 13.15 8.85 -0.79
C VAL A 28 12.24 7.82 -1.43
N GLU A 29 12.66 6.56 -1.34
CA GLU A 29 11.81 5.43 -1.72
C GLU A 29 10.84 5.07 -0.59
N HIS A 30 11.32 5.13 0.65
CA HIS A 30 10.57 4.74 1.85
C HIS A 30 11.01 5.57 3.06
N VAL A 31 10.05 5.95 3.91
CA VAL A 31 10.31 6.64 5.18
C VAL A 31 9.63 5.88 6.30
N ARG A 32 10.42 5.42 7.28
CA ARG A 32 9.88 4.96 8.55
C ARG A 32 9.89 6.09 9.58
N VAL A 33 8.70 6.47 10.03
CA VAL A 33 8.50 7.44 11.10
C VAL A 33 8.34 6.68 12.41
N VAL A 34 9.24 6.93 13.36
CA VAL A 34 9.22 6.27 14.67
C VAL A 34 8.94 7.29 15.76
N ASP A 35 7.89 7.09 16.54
CA ASP A 35 7.53 7.96 17.65
C ASP A 35 6.73 7.19 18.71
N LYS A 36 6.64 7.73 19.93
CA LYS A 36 5.72 7.21 20.96
C LYS A 36 4.30 7.73 20.74
N VAL A 37 4.18 8.95 20.22
CA VAL A 37 2.89 9.60 19.98
C VAL A 37 2.44 9.33 18.55
N PRO A 38 1.25 8.75 18.33
CA PRO A 38 0.78 8.45 16.99
C PRO A 38 0.34 9.73 16.23
N PRO A 39 0.43 9.75 14.88
CA PRO A 39 0.15 10.93 14.05
C PRO A 39 -1.21 11.57 14.33
N GLN A 40 -2.23 10.75 14.63
CA GLN A 40 -3.61 11.16 14.85
C GLN A 40 -3.78 12.11 16.05
N ILE A 41 -2.87 12.04 17.04
CA ILE A 41 -2.91 12.90 18.23
C ILE A 41 -1.67 13.78 18.38
N ALA A 42 -0.78 13.78 17.37
CA ALA A 42 0.46 14.54 17.37
C ALA A 42 0.28 16.03 17.00
N TRP A 43 -0.97 16.48 16.77
CA TRP A 43 -1.32 17.81 16.26
C TRP A 43 -0.61 18.12 14.94
N LEU A 44 -0.72 17.22 13.98
CA LEU A 44 -0.24 17.45 12.61
C LEU A 44 -1.22 18.40 11.91
N ASN A 45 -0.69 19.40 11.18
CA ASN A 45 -1.52 20.20 10.28
C ASN A 45 -1.90 19.40 9.03
N SER A 46 -2.74 19.96 8.16
CA SER A 46 -3.26 19.28 6.98
C SER A 46 -2.16 18.81 6.03
N SER A 47 -1.17 19.67 5.76
CA SER A 47 -0.03 19.35 4.90
C SER A 47 0.80 18.18 5.46
N HIS A 48 1.04 18.15 6.77
CA HIS A 48 1.71 17.03 7.44
C HIS A 48 0.84 15.76 7.43
N GLN A 49 -0.47 15.86 7.67
CA GLN A 49 -1.38 14.71 7.60
C GLN A 49 -1.37 14.05 6.20
N LEU A 50 -1.35 14.86 5.15
CA LEU A 50 -1.23 14.39 3.77
C LEU A 50 0.09 13.63 3.56
N SER A 51 1.22 14.20 3.97
CA SER A 51 2.52 13.51 3.84
C SER A 51 2.58 12.22 4.66
N PHE A 52 1.97 12.17 5.84
CA PHE A 52 1.90 10.96 6.66
C PHE A 52 0.94 9.89 6.12
N SER A 53 0.07 10.27 5.18
CA SER A 53 -0.82 9.35 4.47
C SER A 53 -0.25 8.89 3.12
N ASP A 54 0.94 9.39 2.73
CA ASP A 54 1.63 8.96 1.51
C ASP A 54 2.04 7.47 1.65
N PRO A 55 1.83 6.64 0.61
CA PRO A 55 2.16 5.20 0.65
C PRO A 55 3.62 4.88 0.99
N ARG A 56 4.56 5.81 0.79
CA ARG A 56 5.97 5.65 1.14
C ARG A 56 6.26 5.86 2.63
N VAL A 57 5.28 6.34 3.41
CA VAL A 57 5.44 6.63 4.84
C VAL A 57 4.87 5.51 5.69
N GLN A 58 5.74 4.86 6.46
CA GLN A 58 5.36 3.86 7.45
C GLN A 58 5.52 4.42 8.86
N PHE A 59 4.41 4.58 9.60
CA PHE A 59 4.47 4.91 11.01
C PHE A 59 4.73 3.68 11.88
N LYS A 60 5.56 3.84 12.91
CA LYS A 60 5.83 2.81 13.92
C LYS A 60 5.85 3.40 15.32
N SER A 61 4.91 2.94 16.15
CA SER A 61 4.86 3.31 17.56
C SER A 61 5.97 2.59 18.34
N CYS A 62 6.99 3.32 18.81
CA CYS A 62 8.07 2.76 19.61
C CYS A 62 8.43 3.67 20.80
N ASN A 63 8.73 3.03 21.93
CA ASN A 63 9.41 3.69 23.03
C ASN A 63 10.92 3.50 22.91
N LEU A 64 11.63 4.49 22.36
CA LEU A 64 13.06 4.39 22.05
C LEU A 64 13.97 4.31 23.29
N THR A 65 13.46 4.52 24.50
CA THR A 65 14.22 4.27 25.74
C THR A 65 14.20 2.79 26.16
N ASN A 66 13.31 1.98 25.56
CA ASN A 66 13.26 0.54 25.76
C ASN A 66 14.12 -0.16 24.69
N PRO A 67 15.12 -0.98 25.07
CA PRO A 67 16.04 -1.61 24.12
C PRO A 67 15.36 -2.46 23.04
N ASP A 68 14.36 -3.28 23.40
CA ASP A 68 13.67 -4.15 22.46
C ASP A 68 12.80 -3.34 21.48
N SER A 69 12.10 -2.32 21.99
CA SER A 69 11.32 -1.41 21.17
C SER A 69 12.21 -0.59 20.22
N CYS A 70 13.37 -0.14 20.69
CA CYS A 70 14.38 0.53 19.86
C CYS A 70 14.91 -0.41 18.78
N LYS A 71 15.32 -1.64 19.13
CA LYS A 71 15.75 -2.65 18.14
C LYS A 71 14.68 -2.87 17.07
N ASN A 72 13.43 -2.96 17.48
CA ASN A 72 12.29 -3.09 16.57
C ASN A 72 12.14 -1.90 15.62
N ALA A 73 12.51 -0.68 16.02
CA ALA A 73 12.44 0.50 15.15
C ALA A 73 13.31 0.35 13.89
N PHE A 74 14.46 -0.33 14.01
CA PHE A 74 15.46 -0.54 12.95
C PHE A 74 15.28 -1.86 12.19
N ALA A 75 14.35 -2.72 12.60
CA ALA A 75 14.06 -3.96 11.88
C ALA A 75 13.76 -3.66 10.40
N PRO A 76 14.10 -4.54 9.43
CA PRO A 76 13.67 -4.36 8.06
C PRO A 76 12.16 -4.10 7.95
N ASP A 77 11.71 -3.43 6.89
CA ASP A 77 10.29 -3.35 6.58
C ASP A 77 9.76 -4.67 6.01
N GLU A 78 8.50 -4.66 5.58
CA GLU A 78 7.76 -5.85 5.17
C GLU A 78 8.30 -6.49 3.88
N SER A 79 9.12 -5.76 3.11
CA SER A 79 9.87 -6.30 1.96
C SER A 79 11.24 -6.88 2.33
N GLY A 80 11.62 -6.85 3.61
CA GLY A 80 12.93 -7.30 4.08
C GLY A 80 14.08 -6.34 3.74
N CYS A 81 13.79 -5.16 3.17
CA CYS A 81 14.79 -4.17 2.84
C CYS A 81 15.25 -3.39 4.07
N GLY A 82 16.57 -3.19 4.19
CA GLY A 82 17.17 -2.35 5.22
C GLY A 82 16.93 -0.85 5.00
N PHE A 83 17.56 -0.04 5.84
CA PHE A 83 17.53 1.41 5.75
C PHE A 83 18.93 1.94 5.45
N ASP A 84 19.02 2.95 4.60
CA ASP A 84 20.27 3.60 4.23
C ASP A 84 20.65 4.66 5.26
N TYR A 85 19.66 5.45 5.67
CA TYR A 85 19.86 6.67 6.45
C TYR A 85 18.96 6.69 7.68
N VAL A 86 19.48 7.27 8.76
CA VAL A 86 18.73 7.45 10.00
C VAL A 86 18.94 8.86 10.52
N VAL A 87 17.85 9.55 10.85
CA VAL A 87 17.88 10.88 11.46
C VAL A 87 17.23 10.79 12.83
N ASN A 88 18.00 11.08 13.87
CA ASN A 88 17.49 11.14 15.23
C ASN A 88 17.05 12.57 15.59
N CYS A 89 15.74 12.78 15.52
CA CYS A 89 15.05 13.98 16.03
C CYS A 89 14.41 13.75 17.41
N ALA A 90 14.53 12.54 17.97
CA ALA A 90 13.90 12.18 19.23
C ALA A 90 14.69 12.72 20.43
N GLY A 91 13.97 12.99 21.51
CA GLY A 91 14.54 13.38 22.79
C GLY A 91 13.48 13.94 23.73
N GLU A 92 13.73 13.85 25.03
CA GLU A 92 12.96 14.65 25.99
C GLU A 92 13.32 16.13 25.81
N THR A 93 12.33 16.91 25.39
CA THR A 93 12.51 18.33 25.03
C THR A 93 11.60 19.25 25.83
N LYS A 94 10.75 18.71 26.70
CA LYS A 94 9.94 19.49 27.62
C LYS A 94 10.84 20.08 28.70
N PRO A 95 10.86 21.41 28.89
CA PRO A 95 11.61 22.05 29.98
C PRO A 95 11.14 21.61 31.37
N GLY A 96 11.97 21.84 32.39
CA GLY A 96 11.59 21.64 33.80
C GLY A 96 11.48 20.18 34.27
N GLN A 97 11.94 19.21 33.47
CA GLN A 97 12.03 17.81 33.90
C GLN A 97 13.20 17.57 34.87
N THR A 98 13.17 16.45 35.58
CA THR A 98 14.27 16.04 36.46
C THR A 98 15.47 15.53 35.66
N ASP A 99 16.67 15.66 36.21
CA ASP A 99 17.90 15.19 35.56
C ASP A 99 17.87 13.70 35.14
N PRO A 100 17.30 12.76 35.93
CA PRO A 100 17.12 11.37 35.50
C PRO A 100 16.21 11.21 34.28
N VAL A 101 15.15 12.01 34.17
CA VAL A 101 14.22 11.97 33.02
C VAL A 101 14.94 12.41 31.75
N TYR A 102 15.75 13.47 31.81
CA TYR A 102 16.57 13.87 30.66
C TYR A 102 17.66 12.86 30.33
N LYS A 103 18.33 12.28 31.34
CA LYS A 103 19.32 11.22 31.13
C LYS A 103 18.71 10.02 30.39
N GLU A 104 17.51 9.60 30.78
CA GLU A 104 16.81 8.51 30.11
C GLU A 104 16.29 8.91 28.72
N GLY A 105 15.59 10.04 28.62
CA GLY A 105 14.92 10.50 27.40
C GLY A 105 15.85 11.09 26.34
N ILE A 106 17.11 11.40 26.67
CA ILE A 106 18.11 11.93 25.72
C ILE A 106 19.29 10.97 25.64
N LEU A 107 20.06 10.79 26.72
CA LEU A 107 21.33 10.06 26.66
C LEU A 107 21.12 8.57 26.36
N LYS A 108 20.27 7.89 27.14
CA LYS A 108 19.97 6.46 26.94
C LYS A 108 19.29 6.24 25.59
N LEU A 109 18.32 7.09 25.23
CA LEU A 109 17.62 7.02 23.94
C LEU A 109 18.61 7.11 22.77
N SER A 110 19.40 8.17 22.67
CA SER A 110 20.33 8.38 21.56
C SER A 110 21.42 7.30 21.54
N SER A 111 21.89 6.85 22.70
CA SER A 111 22.84 5.73 22.77
C SER A 111 22.25 4.44 22.20
N LEU A 112 21.01 4.07 22.54
CA LEU A 112 20.35 2.88 22.00
C LEU A 112 20.14 2.99 20.49
N CYS A 113 19.70 4.15 20.01
CA CYS A 113 19.44 4.39 18.58
C CYS A 113 20.73 4.34 17.76
N ALA A 114 21.81 4.97 18.26
CA ALA A 114 23.11 4.96 17.61
C ALA A 114 23.74 3.55 17.57
N ASN A 115 23.62 2.79 18.67
CA ASN A 115 24.06 1.38 18.68
C ASN A 115 23.25 0.52 17.70
N ALA A 116 21.93 0.71 17.63
CA ALA A 116 21.10 0.02 16.65
C ALA A 116 21.48 0.39 15.21
N ALA A 117 21.76 1.67 14.94
CA ALA A 117 22.23 2.12 13.64
C ALA A 117 23.56 1.46 13.23
N ALA A 118 24.51 1.36 14.16
CA ALA A 118 25.78 0.66 13.92
C ALA A 118 25.58 -0.84 13.65
N GLN A 119 24.75 -1.52 14.46
CA GLN A 119 24.43 -2.94 14.28
C GLN A 119 23.78 -3.24 12.93
N HIS A 120 22.96 -2.33 12.43
CA HIS A 120 22.30 -2.44 11.13
C HIS A 120 23.13 -1.86 9.96
N GLN A 121 24.39 -1.46 10.21
CA GLN A 121 25.31 -0.92 9.21
C GLN A 121 24.72 0.24 8.40
N ILE A 122 23.99 1.13 9.09
CA ILE A 122 23.41 2.32 8.47
C ILE A 122 24.51 3.15 7.79
N LYS A 123 24.28 3.54 6.53
CA LYS A 123 25.28 4.25 5.72
C LYS A 123 25.62 5.61 6.32
N HIS A 124 24.62 6.29 6.87
CA HIS A 124 24.80 7.58 7.53
C HIS A 124 23.70 7.85 8.58
N TYR A 125 24.13 8.15 9.81
CA TYR A 125 23.31 8.51 10.96
C TYR A 125 23.46 10.00 11.28
N VAL A 126 22.37 10.75 11.39
CA VAL A 126 22.40 12.17 11.80
C VAL A 126 21.77 12.32 13.19
N GLU A 127 22.52 12.89 14.12
CA GLU A 127 22.04 13.24 15.47
C GLU A 127 21.74 14.74 15.54
N LEU A 128 20.51 15.10 15.95
CA LEU A 128 20.21 16.49 16.32
C LEU A 128 20.66 16.76 17.75
N SER A 129 21.69 17.60 17.89
CA SER A 129 22.15 18.16 19.15
C SER A 129 21.46 19.51 19.43
N ALA A 130 22.07 20.39 20.23
CA ALA A 130 21.56 21.72 20.55
C ALA A 130 22.67 22.77 20.41
N GLY A 131 22.30 23.99 20.00
CA GLY A 131 23.22 25.12 19.94
C GLY A 131 23.65 25.68 21.30
N THR A 132 22.89 25.40 22.36
CA THR A 132 23.12 25.96 23.71
C THR A 132 24.21 25.20 24.51
N VAL A 133 25.31 24.85 23.84
CA VAL A 133 26.45 24.09 24.39
C VAL A 133 27.50 24.95 25.05
N ALA A 134 27.57 26.25 24.75
CA ALA A 134 28.44 27.24 25.40
C ALA A 134 27.93 28.66 25.12
N SER A 135 28.26 29.63 25.97
CA SER A 135 27.72 31.00 25.87
C SER A 135 28.83 32.02 25.71
N SER A 136 28.71 32.89 24.71
CA SER A 136 29.66 33.99 24.44
C SER A 136 28.93 35.18 23.82
N ASP A 137 29.19 36.38 24.33
CA ASP A 137 28.70 37.65 23.79
C ASP A 137 29.71 38.32 22.82
N LYS A 138 30.99 37.93 22.90
CA LYS A 138 32.08 38.54 22.12
C LYS A 138 32.34 37.85 20.79
N ILE A 139 32.30 36.51 20.78
CA ILE A 139 32.68 35.69 19.61
C ILE A 139 31.60 34.67 19.28
N ALA A 140 31.33 34.51 17.98
CA ALA A 140 30.46 33.45 17.47
C ALA A 140 31.15 32.09 17.67
N LEU A 141 30.46 31.16 18.33
CA LEU A 141 31.01 29.88 18.76
C LEU A 141 31.06 28.89 17.60
N LYS A 142 32.25 28.33 17.39
CA LYS A 142 32.50 27.24 16.43
C LYS A 142 32.22 25.89 17.07
N GLU A 143 32.18 24.84 16.25
CA GLU A 143 31.81 23.49 16.67
C GLU A 143 32.79 22.85 17.67
N ASP A 144 34.04 23.28 17.68
CA ASP A 144 35.14 22.85 18.56
C ASP A 144 35.25 23.64 19.88
N CYS A 145 34.28 24.50 20.19
CA CYS A 145 34.31 25.28 21.43
C CYS A 145 34.24 24.40 22.70
N ASN A 146 34.78 24.92 23.81
CA ASN A 146 34.66 24.29 25.12
C ASN A 146 33.19 24.22 25.55
N LYS A 147 32.70 23.00 25.81
CA LYS A 147 31.29 22.77 26.14
C LYS A 147 31.01 23.12 27.61
N GLU A 148 30.18 24.13 27.81
CA GLU A 148 29.60 24.54 29.10
C GLU A 148 28.08 24.74 28.94
N PRO A 149 27.32 23.65 28.72
CA PRO A 149 25.89 23.73 28.44
C PRO A 149 25.13 24.30 29.64
N TRP A 150 24.19 25.21 29.40
CA TRP A 150 23.41 25.86 30.47
C TRP A 150 21.97 25.38 30.59
N THR A 151 21.51 24.51 29.69
CA THR A 151 20.21 23.83 29.81
C THR A 151 20.41 22.36 30.09
N ASN A 152 19.48 21.73 30.82
CA ASN A 152 19.59 20.30 31.11
C ASN A 152 19.53 19.45 29.82
N ILE A 153 18.72 19.87 28.85
CA ILE A 153 18.65 19.25 27.52
C ILE A 153 20.04 19.29 26.85
N SER A 154 20.72 20.43 26.87
CA SER A 154 22.04 20.56 26.23
C SER A 154 23.14 19.85 26.98
N LYS A 155 23.05 19.75 28.32
CA LYS A 155 23.97 18.95 29.13
C LYS A 155 23.97 17.49 28.65
N TRP A 156 22.80 16.89 28.48
CA TRP A 156 22.71 15.50 28.04
C TRP A 156 22.97 15.33 26.54
N LYS A 157 22.58 16.29 25.68
CA LYS A 157 22.97 16.27 24.26
C LYS A 157 24.48 16.40 24.05
N ALA A 158 25.17 17.24 24.83
CA ALA A 158 26.63 17.34 24.79
C ALA A 158 27.33 16.02 25.16
N GLN A 159 26.77 15.26 26.12
CA GLN A 159 27.26 13.92 26.43
C GLN A 159 26.97 12.90 25.31
N VAL A 160 25.84 13.01 24.61
CA VAL A 160 25.59 12.18 23.41
C VAL A 160 26.69 12.40 22.38
N GLU A 161 27.10 13.65 22.13
CA GLU A 161 28.18 13.96 21.19
C GLU A 161 29.53 13.32 21.58
N GLU A 162 29.77 13.09 22.88
CA GLU A 162 30.97 12.41 23.37
C GLU A 162 30.88 10.89 23.23
N ILE A 163 29.67 10.33 23.25
CA ILE A 163 29.44 8.88 23.12
C ILE A 163 29.46 8.42 21.66
N LEU A 164 28.91 9.18 20.71
CA LEU A 164 28.83 8.76 19.30
C LEU A 164 30.19 8.32 18.70
N PRO A 165 31.32 9.03 18.91
CA PRO A 165 32.63 8.59 18.44
C PRO A 165 33.11 7.24 19.04
N THR A 166 32.57 6.84 20.19
CA THR A 166 32.97 5.62 20.89
C THR A 166 32.25 4.37 20.40
N ILE A 167 31.21 4.51 19.56
CA ILE A 167 30.41 3.39 19.04
C ILE A 167 31.07 2.82 17.78
N PRO A 168 31.58 1.57 17.80
CA PRO A 168 32.24 0.98 16.65
C PRO A 168 31.30 0.82 15.45
N GLY A 169 31.76 1.22 14.25
CA GLY A 169 31.02 1.04 13.00
C GLY A 169 29.90 2.06 12.74
N LEU A 170 29.75 3.08 13.59
CA LEU A 170 28.75 4.12 13.39
C LEU A 170 29.26 5.25 12.47
N ASN A 171 28.68 5.38 11.28
CA ASN A 171 28.88 6.54 10.41
C ASN A 171 27.95 7.67 10.84
N TYR A 172 28.42 8.68 11.59
CA TYR A 172 27.55 9.72 12.13
C TYR A 172 27.90 11.15 11.68
N THR A 173 26.93 12.05 11.73
CA THR A 173 27.10 13.52 11.70
C THR A 173 26.23 14.15 12.79
N ILE A 174 26.75 15.18 13.46
CA ILE A 174 26.00 15.91 14.49
C ILE A 174 25.62 17.29 13.96
N LEU A 175 24.37 17.68 14.16
CA LEU A 175 23.87 19.00 13.81
C LEU A 175 23.44 19.75 15.08
N ARG A 176 23.99 20.95 15.29
CA ARG A 176 23.63 21.85 16.40
C ARG A 176 22.79 23.01 15.86
N PRO A 177 21.46 22.88 15.81
CA PRO A 177 20.62 23.99 15.39
C PRO A 177 20.63 25.11 16.45
N ALA A 178 20.52 26.34 15.96
CA ALA A 178 20.17 27.51 16.75
C ALA A 178 18.67 27.44 17.18
N ILE A 179 18.05 28.54 17.60
CA ILE A 179 16.60 28.54 17.90
C ILE A 179 15.82 28.24 16.62
N VAL A 180 15.22 27.05 16.55
CA VAL A 180 14.43 26.62 15.40
C VAL A 180 13.04 27.25 15.47
N TYR A 181 12.58 27.86 14.38
CA TYR A 181 11.22 28.42 14.25
C TYR A 181 10.57 28.02 12.93
N GLY A 182 9.26 28.22 12.82
CA GLY A 182 8.45 27.90 11.64
C GLY A 182 7.21 27.07 11.99
N ILE A 183 6.56 26.50 10.97
CA ILE A 183 5.30 25.78 11.13
C ILE A 183 5.44 24.57 12.07
N GLY A 184 4.66 24.58 13.14
CA GLY A 184 4.65 23.53 14.17
C GLY A 184 5.61 23.76 15.34
N ASP A 185 6.27 24.92 15.38
CA ASP A 185 7.10 25.34 16.51
C ASP A 185 6.24 25.49 17.79
N ARG A 186 6.79 25.01 18.92
CA ARG A 186 6.18 25.11 20.25
C ARG A 186 7.13 25.63 21.31
N SER A 187 8.42 25.69 21.02
CA SER A 187 9.47 25.93 22.04
C SER A 187 10.54 26.93 21.60
N GLY A 188 10.61 27.26 20.31
CA GLY A 188 11.52 28.24 19.73
C GLY A 188 11.02 29.67 19.90
N LEU A 189 10.49 30.26 18.82
CA LEU A 189 9.99 31.64 18.82
C LEU A 189 8.49 31.73 19.12
N THR A 190 7.72 30.67 18.91
CA THR A 190 6.27 30.64 19.14
C THR A 190 5.85 31.03 20.56
N PRO A 191 6.54 30.59 21.64
CA PRO A 191 6.24 31.08 22.99
C PRO A 191 6.29 32.61 23.13
N ARG A 192 7.18 33.29 22.38
CA ARG A 192 7.28 34.76 22.38
C ARG A 192 6.10 35.41 21.65
N LEU A 193 5.58 34.76 20.61
CA LEU A 193 4.34 35.20 19.94
C LEU A 193 3.13 35.05 20.86
N VAL A 194 3.03 33.95 21.60
CA VAL A 194 2.00 33.74 22.63
C VAL A 194 2.05 34.87 23.66
N ILE A 195 3.23 35.18 24.21
CA ILE A 195 3.41 36.29 25.16
C ILE A 195 3.03 37.64 24.53
N GLY A 196 3.42 37.89 23.28
CA GLY A 196 3.02 39.11 22.57
C GLY A 196 1.50 39.26 22.45
N SER A 197 0.78 38.16 22.18
CA SER A 197 -0.68 38.16 22.14
C SER A 197 -1.32 38.46 23.49
N ILE A 198 -0.71 38.00 24.59
CA ILE A 198 -1.16 38.27 25.96
C ILE A 198 -0.99 39.74 26.29
N TYR A 199 0.17 40.33 26.02
CA TYR A 199 0.38 41.76 26.29
C TYR A 199 -0.49 42.67 25.41
N LYS A 200 -0.83 42.24 24.19
CA LYS A 200 -1.85 42.91 23.38
C LYS A 200 -3.22 42.88 24.05
N HIS A 201 -3.60 41.74 24.63
CA HIS A 201 -4.87 41.60 25.33
C HIS A 201 -4.92 42.43 26.63
N LEU A 202 -3.82 42.43 27.39
CA LEU A 202 -3.68 43.22 28.62
C LEU A 202 -3.61 44.73 28.37
N GLY A 203 -3.21 45.15 27.16
CA GLY A 203 -2.98 46.57 26.85
C GLY A 203 -1.77 47.17 27.56
N GLU A 204 -0.83 46.32 27.99
CA GLU A 204 0.34 46.71 28.77
C GLU A 204 1.63 46.66 27.95
N CYS A 205 2.66 47.40 28.39
CA CYS A 205 4.00 47.29 27.84
C CYS A 205 4.67 45.97 28.28
N MET A 206 5.17 45.19 27.32
CA MET A 206 5.88 43.94 27.58
C MET A 206 7.29 44.24 28.08
N LYS A 207 7.57 43.95 29.36
CA LYS A 207 8.91 44.13 29.95
C LYS A 207 9.72 42.84 29.97
N LEU A 208 10.88 42.86 29.32
CA LEU A 208 11.77 41.72 29.19
C LEU A 208 12.92 41.81 30.20
N LEU A 209 13.37 40.66 30.71
CA LEU A 209 14.63 40.57 31.46
C LEU A 209 15.83 40.69 30.50
N TRP A 210 16.98 41.15 31.00
CA TRP A 210 18.22 41.34 30.23
C TRP A 210 18.13 42.44 29.18
N THR A 211 19.19 42.61 28.37
CA THR A 211 19.30 43.71 27.40
C THR A 211 18.89 43.26 25.99
N LYS A 212 18.61 44.24 25.13
CA LYS A 212 18.35 44.01 23.70
C LYS A 212 19.49 43.29 22.97
N ASP A 213 20.72 43.37 23.47
CA ASP A 213 21.92 42.86 22.81
C ASP A 213 22.16 41.36 23.05
N LEU A 214 21.36 40.72 23.94
CA LEU A 214 21.45 39.29 24.21
C LEU A 214 21.31 38.48 22.91
N LYS A 215 22.31 37.67 22.59
CA LYS A 215 22.35 36.88 21.35
C LYS A 215 21.38 35.71 21.40
N MET A 216 20.60 35.59 20.33
CA MET A 216 19.48 34.67 20.18
C MET A 216 19.44 34.15 18.75
N ASN A 217 20.53 33.58 18.25
CA ASN A 217 20.60 33.12 16.87
C ASN A 217 19.46 32.14 16.54
N THR A 218 18.94 32.25 15.31
CA THR A 218 17.77 31.52 14.82
C THR A 218 18.11 30.65 13.62
N VAL A 219 17.19 29.77 13.27
CA VAL A 219 17.17 29.08 11.98
C VAL A 219 15.74 28.61 11.66
N HIS A 220 15.31 28.72 10.41
CA HIS A 220 14.00 28.22 10.01
C HIS A 220 13.98 26.69 9.90
N VAL A 221 12.87 26.04 10.27
CA VAL A 221 12.73 24.57 10.25
C VAL A 221 12.97 23.98 8.86
N ASN A 222 12.56 24.67 7.79
CA ASN A 222 12.82 24.22 6.41
C ASN A 222 14.33 24.13 6.14
N ASP A 223 15.11 25.09 6.61
CA ASP A 223 16.57 25.07 6.44
C ASP A 223 17.24 24.02 7.33
N VAL A 224 16.66 23.71 8.51
CA VAL A 224 17.09 22.55 9.30
C VAL A 224 16.86 21.24 8.53
N CYS A 225 15.68 21.04 7.94
CA CYS A 225 15.37 19.86 7.13
C CYS A 225 16.28 19.75 5.89
N ARG A 226 16.54 20.87 5.20
CA ARG A 226 17.48 20.94 4.08
C ARG A 226 18.91 20.62 4.53
N ALA A 227 19.36 21.15 5.67
CA ALA A 227 20.70 20.87 6.21
C ALA A 227 20.86 19.40 6.58
N ILE A 228 19.85 18.78 7.23
CA ILE A 228 19.81 17.34 7.51
C ILE A 228 20.02 16.54 6.22
N TRP A 229 19.23 16.84 5.18
CA TRP A 229 19.32 16.13 3.91
C TRP A 229 20.66 16.35 3.21
N PHE A 230 21.15 17.60 3.26
CA PHE A 230 22.43 18.00 2.66
C PHE A 230 23.60 17.22 3.25
N VAL A 231 23.67 17.08 4.58
CA VAL A 231 24.77 16.33 5.21
C VAL A 231 24.57 14.83 5.08
N ILE A 232 23.37 14.30 5.31
CA ILE A 232 23.16 12.84 5.34
C ILE A 232 23.46 12.17 3.99
N SER A 233 23.26 12.90 2.90
CA SER A 233 23.50 12.44 1.53
C SER A 233 24.97 12.53 1.10
N ARG A 234 25.88 12.93 2.00
CA ARG A 234 27.28 13.27 1.67
C ARG A 234 28.28 12.53 2.55
N GLU A 235 29.23 11.86 1.90
CA GLU A 235 30.30 11.10 2.56
C GLU A 235 31.32 12.01 3.27
N ASP A 236 31.66 13.16 2.69
CA ASP A 236 32.64 14.12 3.24
C ASP A 236 32.16 14.82 4.53
N THR A 237 30.89 14.66 4.88
CA THR A 237 30.32 15.25 6.10
C THR A 237 30.34 14.31 7.30
N LYS A 238 30.63 13.01 7.10
CA LYS A 238 30.71 12.03 8.20
C LYS A 238 31.76 12.45 9.23
N TYR A 239 31.52 12.07 10.48
CA TYR A 239 32.36 12.31 11.65
C TYR A 239 32.59 13.79 11.97
N ASN A 240 31.69 14.66 11.49
CA ASN A 240 31.73 16.08 11.75
C ASN A 240 30.53 16.56 12.56
N ILE A 241 30.75 17.71 13.20
CA ILE A 241 29.71 18.52 13.81
C ILE A 241 29.54 19.77 12.94
N TYR A 242 28.30 20.22 12.76
CA TYR A 242 27.95 21.48 12.09
C TYR A 242 26.94 22.27 12.91
N ASN A 243 27.19 23.57 13.09
CA ASN A 243 26.18 24.50 13.57
C ASN A 243 25.21 24.86 12.44
N ILE A 244 23.92 24.88 12.73
CA ILE A 244 22.89 25.35 11.79
C ILE A 244 22.30 26.66 12.32
N VAL A 245 22.66 27.76 11.66
CA VAL A 245 22.33 29.13 12.06
C VAL A 245 22.18 29.99 10.81
N ASP A 246 21.07 30.72 10.73
CA ASP A 246 20.76 31.63 9.64
C ASP A 246 21.66 32.89 9.66
N ASP A 247 21.50 33.77 8.66
CA ASP A 247 22.27 35.00 8.50
C ASP A 247 21.71 36.17 9.32
N SER A 248 20.63 35.97 10.07
CA SER A 248 19.93 37.06 10.78
C SER A 248 20.76 37.69 11.90
N ASN A 249 21.69 36.92 12.48
CA ASN A 249 22.40 37.27 13.72
C ASN A 249 21.44 37.76 14.83
N SER A 250 20.30 37.09 14.95
CA SER A 250 19.20 37.49 15.82
C SER A 250 19.61 37.74 17.27
N THR A 251 18.95 38.73 17.88
CA THR A 251 19.12 39.19 19.26
C THR A 251 17.75 39.28 19.94
N GLN A 252 17.73 39.39 21.26
CA GLN A 252 16.49 39.66 21.99
C GLN A 252 15.81 40.94 21.49
N GLY A 253 16.58 41.97 21.12
CA GLY A 253 16.09 43.20 20.50
C GLY A 253 15.39 42.99 19.18
N SER A 254 16.05 42.30 18.23
CA SER A 254 15.45 42.06 16.91
C SER A 254 14.18 41.22 17.02
N ILE A 255 14.19 40.16 17.82
CA ILE A 255 13.02 39.29 18.01
C ILE A 255 11.87 40.02 18.72
N SER A 256 12.16 40.79 19.78
CA SER A 256 11.11 41.53 20.52
C SER A 256 10.49 42.63 19.67
N SER A 257 11.26 43.24 18.77
CA SER A 257 10.78 44.20 17.79
C SER A 257 9.80 43.54 16.81
N LEU A 258 10.13 42.35 16.29
CA LEU A 258 9.22 41.58 15.42
C LEU A 258 7.91 41.22 16.14
N VAL A 259 7.98 40.71 17.38
CA VAL A 259 6.79 40.41 18.19
C VAL A 259 5.93 41.67 18.39
N SER A 260 6.57 42.80 18.68
CA SER A 260 5.90 44.07 18.90
C SER A 260 5.20 44.58 17.65
N GLU A 261 5.84 44.43 16.48
CA GLU A 261 5.25 44.75 15.18
C GLU A 261 4.04 43.84 14.87
N ILE A 262 4.17 42.53 15.08
CA ILE A 262 3.11 41.55 14.80
C ILE A 262 1.85 41.85 15.62
N PHE A 263 2.01 42.16 16.90
CA PHE A 263 0.88 42.35 17.83
C PHE A 263 0.50 43.81 18.07
N ASN A 264 1.27 44.76 17.52
CA ASN A 264 1.13 46.20 17.76
C ASN A 264 1.17 46.54 19.26
N ILE A 265 2.24 46.11 19.93
CA ILE A 265 2.48 46.35 21.37
C ILE A 265 3.80 47.10 21.57
N ASN A 266 3.95 47.73 22.74
CA ASN A 266 5.23 48.28 23.17
C ASN A 266 6.01 47.23 23.97
N HIS A 267 7.35 47.28 23.88
CA HIS A 267 8.23 46.49 24.74
C HIS A 267 9.33 47.36 25.34
N ASP A 268 9.83 46.96 26.51
CA ASP A 268 10.94 47.60 27.23
C ASP A 268 11.74 46.54 28.00
N TYR A 269 12.86 46.94 28.62
CA TYR A 269 13.75 46.06 29.35
C TYR A 269 13.85 46.46 30.82
N TRP A 270 13.85 45.48 31.70
CA TRP A 270 14.10 45.71 33.12
C TRP A 270 15.55 46.18 33.32
N GLY A 271 15.73 47.40 33.84
CA GLY A 271 17.05 47.98 34.10
C GLY A 271 17.96 47.09 34.96
N THR A 272 19.27 47.41 34.99
CA THR A 272 20.31 46.56 35.61
C THR A 272 20.06 46.22 37.09
N ALA A 273 19.40 47.10 37.85
CA ALA A 273 19.07 46.88 39.25
C ALA A 273 18.00 45.78 39.46
N ILE A 274 16.87 45.85 38.74
CA ILE A 274 15.78 44.86 38.83
C ILE A 274 16.23 43.53 38.21
N SER A 275 16.98 43.58 37.10
CA SER A 275 17.61 42.39 36.52
C SER A 275 18.60 41.72 37.48
N SER A 276 19.25 42.45 38.38
CA SER A 276 20.15 41.88 39.40
C SER A 276 19.41 41.28 40.59
N ILE A 277 18.24 41.83 40.96
CA ILE A 277 17.36 41.25 41.99
C ILE A 277 16.70 39.97 41.44
N ALA A 278 16.22 39.98 40.19
CA ALA A 278 15.73 38.79 39.51
C ALA A 278 16.81 37.70 39.33
N LYS A 279 18.10 38.07 39.26
CA LYS A 279 19.22 37.09 39.32
C LYS A 279 19.34 36.44 40.70
N ALA A 280 19.05 37.16 41.77
CA ALA A 280 19.18 36.66 43.14
C ALA A 280 18.04 35.70 43.51
N ASP A 281 16.85 35.88 42.91
CA ASP A 281 15.69 35.01 43.12
C ASP A 281 14.88 34.82 41.81
N LEU A 282 15.47 34.06 40.88
CA LEU A 282 14.87 33.81 39.57
C LEU A 282 13.61 32.93 39.67
N THR A 283 13.49 32.12 40.72
CA THR A 283 12.35 31.22 40.93
C THR A 283 11.07 32.02 41.16
N ASN A 284 11.10 32.96 42.12
CA ASN A 284 9.93 33.80 42.40
C ASN A 284 9.56 34.70 41.20
N ALA A 285 10.56 35.24 40.48
CA ALA A 285 10.30 36.03 39.29
C ALA A 285 9.61 35.22 38.16
N VAL A 286 9.94 33.94 38.01
CA VAL A 286 9.30 33.04 37.04
C VAL A 286 7.87 32.72 37.45
N GLU A 287 7.63 32.48 38.74
CA GLU A 287 6.28 32.18 39.27
C GLU A 287 5.34 33.36 39.05
N GLU A 288 5.76 34.59 39.39
CA GLU A 288 4.95 35.81 39.19
C GLU A 288 4.63 36.06 37.70
N VAL A 289 5.59 35.84 36.80
CA VAL A 289 5.39 35.98 35.36
C VAL A 289 4.40 34.94 34.83
N ASN A 290 4.53 33.67 35.26
CA ASN A 290 3.63 32.61 34.85
C ASN A 290 2.20 32.84 35.35
N GLU A 291 2.01 33.30 36.60
CA GLU A 291 0.70 33.70 37.13
C GLU A 291 0.08 34.82 36.29
N LYS A 292 0.88 35.81 35.89
CA LYS A 292 0.43 36.91 35.02
C LYS A 292 0.03 36.45 33.61
N HIS A 293 0.61 35.37 33.09
CA HIS A 293 0.38 34.95 31.70
C HIS A 293 -0.71 33.89 31.54
N LEU A 294 -0.84 32.97 32.49
CA LEU A 294 -1.72 31.80 32.34
C LEU A 294 -3.20 32.16 32.25
N ALA A 295 -3.70 33.04 33.12
CA ALA A 295 -5.11 33.43 33.13
C ALA A 295 -5.50 34.23 31.86
N PRO A 296 -4.78 35.29 31.47
CA PRO A 296 -5.07 36.01 30.22
C PRO A 296 -4.99 35.13 28.97
N TRP A 297 -4.08 34.15 28.94
CA TRP A 297 -4.02 33.20 27.84
C TRP A 297 -5.29 32.35 27.73
N ALA A 298 -5.78 31.83 28.86
CA ALA A 298 -7.03 31.07 28.89
C ALA A 298 -8.23 31.93 28.45
N GLU A 299 -8.26 33.21 28.85
CA GLU A 299 -9.28 34.17 28.41
C GLU A 299 -9.23 34.42 26.90
N ILE A 300 -8.04 34.62 26.32
CA ILE A 300 -7.86 34.77 24.86
C ILE A 300 -8.34 33.52 24.13
N CYS A 301 -7.90 32.33 24.57
CA CYS A 301 -8.33 31.06 23.96
C CYS A 301 -9.85 30.89 24.02
N SER A 302 -10.47 31.20 25.15
CA SER A 302 -11.93 31.12 25.31
C SER A 302 -12.66 32.12 24.41
N ARG A 303 -12.20 33.37 24.35
CA ARG A 303 -12.77 34.43 23.50
C ARG A 303 -12.72 34.05 22.01
N ASP A 304 -11.61 33.49 21.56
CA ASP A 304 -11.36 33.19 20.15
C ASP A 304 -11.80 31.76 19.77
N GLY A 305 -12.51 31.05 20.65
CA GLY A 305 -13.05 29.72 20.38
C GLY A 305 -12.00 28.60 20.28
N VAL A 306 -10.79 28.81 20.81
CA VAL A 306 -9.72 27.82 20.87
C VAL A 306 -9.93 26.91 22.08
N LEU A 307 -10.63 25.80 21.87
CA LEU A 307 -10.98 24.86 22.95
C LEU A 307 -9.78 24.05 23.48
N ASN A 308 -8.79 23.77 22.62
CA ASN A 308 -7.61 23.00 22.98
C ASN A 308 -6.42 23.46 22.14
N THR A 309 -5.25 23.62 22.75
CA THR A 309 -4.04 24.09 22.09
C THR A 309 -2.80 23.41 22.66
N PRO A 310 -1.81 23.03 21.82
CA PRO A 310 -0.53 22.51 22.30
C PRO A 310 0.43 23.63 22.74
N LEU A 311 0.04 24.91 22.60
CA LEU A 311 0.83 26.07 22.98
C LEU A 311 0.58 26.42 24.45
N SER A 312 1.63 26.81 25.14
CA SER A 312 1.57 27.25 26.54
C SER A 312 2.34 28.56 26.70
N PRO A 313 1.82 29.52 27.47
CA PRO A 313 2.56 30.72 27.83
C PRO A 313 3.55 30.47 28.98
N TYR A 314 3.56 29.27 29.55
CA TYR A 314 4.43 28.92 30.67
C TYR A 314 5.91 28.99 30.28
N ILE A 315 6.71 29.67 31.10
CA ILE A 315 8.15 29.85 30.92
C ILE A 315 8.88 29.10 32.05
N ASP A 316 9.81 28.23 31.68
CA ASP A 316 10.72 27.60 32.65
C ASP A 316 11.91 28.51 32.98
N LYS A 317 12.41 28.45 34.22
CA LYS A 317 13.55 29.25 34.70
C LYS A 317 14.80 29.07 33.84
N GLU A 318 15.03 27.87 33.28
CA GLU A 318 16.23 27.60 32.46
C GLU A 318 16.24 28.39 31.14
N LEU A 319 15.06 28.79 30.65
CA LEU A 319 14.89 29.60 29.44
C LEU A 319 15.10 31.10 29.68
N LEU A 320 15.11 31.55 30.95
CA LEU A 320 15.37 32.95 31.34
C LEU A 320 16.83 33.20 31.75
N ALA A 321 17.72 32.23 31.61
CA ALA A 321 19.13 32.42 31.92
C ALA A 321 19.77 33.53 31.05
N ASN A 322 20.58 34.40 31.66
CA ASN A 322 21.34 35.44 30.96
C ASN A 322 22.55 34.83 30.21
N LYS A 323 22.28 34.07 29.15
CA LYS A 323 23.27 33.32 28.34
C LYS A 323 23.06 33.61 26.85
N ASN A 324 24.16 33.78 26.13
CA ASN A 324 24.17 34.19 24.73
C ASN A 324 24.25 32.97 23.80
N LEU A 325 23.22 32.73 22.99
CA LEU A 325 23.28 31.77 21.89
C LEU A 325 23.83 32.47 20.65
N PHE A 326 25.14 32.38 20.48
CA PHE A 326 25.87 33.00 19.38
C PHE A 326 26.71 31.95 18.65
N LEU A 327 26.21 31.42 17.53
CA LEU A 327 26.84 30.34 16.78
C LEU A 327 27.50 30.85 15.51
N ASN A 328 28.58 30.19 15.12
CA ASN A 328 29.21 30.37 13.81
C ASN A 328 28.78 29.23 12.88
N GLY A 329 28.11 29.56 11.78
CA GLY A 329 27.64 28.59 10.78
C GLY A 329 28.52 28.50 9.53
N SER A 330 29.74 29.05 9.52
CA SER A 330 30.58 29.10 8.31
C SER A 330 30.93 27.70 7.83
N LYS A 331 31.21 26.75 8.74
CA LYS A 331 31.62 25.39 8.38
C LYS A 331 30.63 24.68 7.45
N LEU A 332 29.32 24.86 7.66
CA LEU A 332 28.29 24.29 6.79
C LEU A 332 28.18 25.05 5.46
N LYS A 333 28.33 26.38 5.48
CA LYS A 333 28.31 27.23 4.27
C LYS A 333 29.53 26.99 3.38
N ASP A 334 30.68 26.73 3.96
CA ASP A 334 31.93 26.43 3.26
C ASP A 334 31.82 25.13 2.43
N LEU A 335 30.88 24.24 2.76
CA LEU A 335 30.51 23.07 1.96
C LEU A 335 29.57 23.37 0.78
N GLY A 336 29.09 24.61 0.67
CA GLY A 336 28.15 25.07 -0.35
C GLY A 336 26.68 25.09 0.08
N PHE A 337 26.37 24.90 1.36
CA PHE A 337 24.99 25.00 1.85
C PHE A 337 24.50 26.46 1.87
N THR A 338 23.32 26.70 1.31
CA THR A 338 22.67 28.02 1.30
C THR A 338 21.35 27.98 2.05
N TYR A 339 21.06 29.02 2.84
CA TYR A 339 19.79 29.16 3.55
C TYR A 339 18.70 29.70 2.61
N SER A 340 17.54 29.06 2.61
CA SER A 340 16.36 29.51 1.87
C SER A 340 15.60 30.60 2.64
N VAL A 341 15.79 30.62 3.96
CA VAL A 341 15.25 31.60 4.88
C VAL A 341 16.42 32.20 5.69
N PRO A 342 17.27 33.03 5.05
CA PRO A 342 18.50 33.54 5.68
C PRO A 342 18.22 34.58 6.78
N ILE A 343 17.05 35.22 6.78
CA ILE A 343 16.69 36.28 7.73
C ILE A 343 15.28 36.02 8.24
N VAL A 344 15.11 36.07 9.56
CA VAL A 344 13.79 36.01 10.22
C VAL A 344 13.02 37.32 10.03
N THR A 345 11.76 37.23 9.65
CA THR A 345 10.87 38.36 9.35
C THR A 345 9.50 38.19 10.02
N ALA A 346 8.73 39.28 10.10
CA ALA A 346 7.39 39.24 10.67
C ALA A 346 6.43 38.38 9.82
N GLU A 347 6.60 38.37 8.49
CA GLU A 347 5.82 37.57 7.55
C GLU A 347 5.98 36.08 7.80
N GLN A 348 7.22 35.60 7.97
CA GLN A 348 7.51 34.18 8.25
C GLN A 348 6.94 33.74 9.61
N LEU A 349 6.94 34.64 10.60
CA LEU A 349 6.33 34.38 11.91
C LEU A 349 4.78 34.41 11.88
N LYS A 350 4.19 34.99 10.82
CA LYS A 350 2.74 35.04 10.58
C LYS A 350 2.26 33.98 9.58
N GLU A 351 3.10 33.06 9.13
CA GLU A 351 2.72 32.04 8.14
C GLU A 351 1.57 31.15 8.66
N VAL A 352 0.46 31.08 7.91
CA VAL A 352 -0.74 30.29 8.25
C VAL A 352 -1.07 29.33 7.10
N ASP A 353 -1.14 28.02 7.39
CA ASP A 353 -1.73 27.01 6.49
C ASP A 353 -3.22 26.84 6.81
N ASN A 354 -4.10 27.40 5.97
CA ASN A 354 -5.55 27.34 6.12
C ASN A 354 -6.25 26.52 5.01
N SER A 355 -5.51 25.70 4.27
CA SER A 355 -6.00 24.93 3.12
C SER A 355 -7.27 24.12 3.43
N CYS A 356 -7.34 23.45 4.59
CA CYS A 356 -8.56 22.75 5.03
C CYS A 356 -9.75 23.66 5.30
N SER A 357 -9.53 24.87 5.83
CA SER A 357 -10.62 25.84 6.02
C SER A 357 -11.22 26.26 4.68
N VAL A 358 -10.40 26.39 3.64
CA VAL A 358 -10.87 26.70 2.28
C VAL A 358 -11.75 25.57 1.73
N LEU A 359 -11.33 24.31 1.86
CA LEU A 359 -12.15 23.16 1.45
C LEU A 359 -13.49 23.10 2.20
N VAL A 360 -13.48 23.33 3.52
CA VAL A 360 -14.71 23.38 4.33
C VAL A 360 -15.63 24.52 3.86
N LYS A 361 -15.08 25.69 3.52
CA LYS A 361 -15.85 26.80 2.95
C LYS A 361 -16.48 26.42 1.62
N ILE A 362 -15.74 25.78 0.71
CA ILE A 362 -16.27 25.30 -0.59
C ILE A 362 -17.37 24.25 -0.38
N ALA A 363 -17.17 23.30 0.53
CA ALA A 363 -18.19 22.31 0.88
C ALA A 363 -19.45 22.96 1.48
N THR A 364 -19.29 24.03 2.26
CA THR A 364 -20.40 24.81 2.84
C THR A 364 -21.23 25.50 1.74
N LEU A 365 -20.59 26.04 0.69
CA LEU A 365 -21.30 26.61 -0.46
C LEU A 365 -22.25 25.60 -1.11
N TYR A 366 -21.80 24.36 -1.27
CA TYR A 366 -22.64 23.27 -1.80
C TYR A 366 -23.77 22.89 -0.83
N ALA A 367 -23.47 22.75 0.47
CA ALA A 367 -24.44 22.35 1.48
C ALA A 367 -25.57 23.39 1.64
N GLU A 368 -25.22 24.67 1.67
CA GLU A 368 -26.15 25.79 1.82
C GLU A 368 -26.73 26.28 0.49
N LYS A 369 -26.28 25.71 -0.64
CA LYS A 369 -26.70 26.09 -2.01
C LYS A 369 -26.49 27.58 -2.29
N LEU A 370 -25.40 28.15 -1.81
CA LEU A 370 -25.03 29.55 -2.04
C LEU A 370 -24.30 29.69 -3.37
N MET A 371 -24.49 30.81 -4.07
CA MET A 371 -23.73 31.20 -5.27
C MET A 371 -23.72 30.18 -6.45
N ASN A 372 -24.73 29.31 -6.53
CA ASN A 372 -24.86 28.39 -7.66
C ASN A 372 -25.15 29.16 -8.96
N ASP A 373 -24.38 28.88 -10.00
CA ASP A 373 -24.50 29.47 -11.34
C ASP A 373 -25.02 28.46 -12.39
N LEU A 374 -25.25 27.21 -11.97
CA LEU A 374 -25.76 26.13 -12.81
C LEU A 374 -26.66 25.18 -11.98
N CYS A 375 -27.69 24.64 -12.62
CA CYS A 375 -28.49 23.55 -12.07
C CYS A 375 -28.47 22.34 -12.99
N LEU A 376 -27.96 21.20 -12.50
CA LEU A 376 -28.05 19.92 -13.21
C LEU A 376 -29.38 19.24 -12.90
N VAL A 377 -30.05 18.70 -13.92
CA VAL A 377 -31.30 17.94 -13.75
C VAL A 377 -31.03 16.49 -14.14
N VAL A 378 -31.11 15.58 -13.16
CA VAL A 378 -30.82 14.15 -13.36
C VAL A 378 -31.97 13.33 -12.81
N GLY A 379 -32.59 12.49 -13.66
CA GLY A 379 -33.74 11.68 -13.26
C GLY A 379 -34.93 12.49 -12.73
N GLY A 380 -35.09 13.73 -13.21
CA GLY A 380 -36.13 14.67 -12.75
C GLY A 380 -35.82 15.39 -11.43
N LYS A 381 -34.67 15.14 -10.81
CA LYS A 381 -34.21 15.84 -9.60
C LYS A 381 -33.22 16.94 -9.94
N GLU A 382 -33.37 18.09 -9.30
CA GLU A 382 -32.52 19.27 -9.48
C GLU A 382 -31.34 19.30 -8.50
N TYR A 383 -30.16 19.61 -9.02
CA TYR A 383 -28.89 19.70 -8.31
C TYR A 383 -28.23 21.06 -8.60
N PRO A 384 -28.47 22.08 -7.77
CA PRO A 384 -27.75 23.35 -7.83
C PRO A 384 -26.25 23.13 -7.58
N CYS A 385 -25.40 23.74 -8.41
CA CYS A 385 -23.96 23.55 -8.41
C CYS A 385 -23.21 24.73 -9.02
N HIS A 386 -21.87 24.61 -9.06
CA HIS A 386 -20.96 25.63 -9.54
C HIS A 386 -20.19 25.14 -10.76
N ARG A 387 -20.25 25.89 -11.88
CA ARG A 387 -19.53 25.59 -13.12
C ARG A 387 -18.03 25.42 -12.87
N LEU A 388 -17.43 26.30 -12.08
CA LEU A 388 -16.00 26.25 -11.73
C LEU A 388 -15.60 24.90 -11.12
N ILE A 389 -16.39 24.38 -10.17
CA ILE A 389 -16.09 23.13 -9.47
C ILE A 389 -16.25 21.94 -10.42
N LEU A 390 -17.33 21.90 -11.20
CA LEU A 390 -17.55 20.83 -12.18
C LEU A 390 -16.41 20.76 -13.21
N CYS A 391 -16.03 21.91 -13.80
CA CYS A 391 -14.96 21.98 -14.79
C CYS A 391 -13.58 21.62 -14.21
N ALA A 392 -13.34 21.94 -12.93
CA ALA A 392 -12.09 21.58 -12.26
C ALA A 392 -12.00 20.08 -11.95
N SER A 393 -13.13 19.41 -11.71
CA SER A 393 -13.18 18.01 -11.28
C SER A 393 -13.43 17.01 -12.42
N SER A 394 -13.83 17.46 -13.61
CA SER A 394 -14.21 16.59 -14.73
C SER A 394 -13.92 17.22 -16.07
N GLU A 395 -13.11 16.53 -16.88
CA GLU A 395 -12.77 16.95 -18.25
C GLU A 395 -14.03 17.02 -19.14
N VAL A 396 -15.02 16.15 -18.91
CA VAL A 396 -16.28 16.14 -19.68
C VAL A 396 -17.14 17.37 -19.35
N PHE A 397 -17.30 17.70 -18.08
CA PHE A 397 -17.97 18.93 -17.69
C PHE A 397 -17.22 20.17 -18.18
N GLN A 398 -15.88 20.15 -18.16
CA GLN A 398 -15.08 21.24 -18.72
C GLN A 398 -15.38 21.48 -20.19
N VAL A 399 -15.35 20.43 -21.03
CA VAL A 399 -15.66 20.54 -22.46
C VAL A 399 -17.10 21.00 -22.68
N MET A 400 -18.06 20.37 -22.01
CA MET A 400 -19.49 20.66 -22.17
C MET A 400 -19.87 22.08 -21.74
N LEU A 401 -19.25 22.60 -20.67
CA LEU A 401 -19.64 23.88 -20.07
C LEU A 401 -18.77 25.07 -20.52
N MET A 402 -17.57 24.85 -21.06
CA MET A 402 -16.66 25.93 -21.48
C MET A 402 -16.56 26.10 -23.00
N ASN A 403 -16.89 25.09 -23.81
CA ASN A 403 -16.81 25.21 -25.27
C ASN A 403 -18.12 25.84 -25.81
N PRO A 404 -18.07 27.04 -26.44
CA PRO A 404 -19.25 27.72 -26.99
C PRO A 404 -19.99 26.96 -28.10
N GLN A 405 -19.41 25.90 -28.64
CA GLN A 405 -20.06 25.03 -29.63
C GLN A 405 -21.16 24.16 -29.02
N TRP A 406 -21.20 24.01 -27.69
CA TRP A 406 -22.22 23.27 -26.97
C TRP A 406 -23.24 24.24 -26.37
N SER A 407 -24.53 23.95 -26.55
CA SER A 407 -25.64 24.76 -26.01
C SER A 407 -25.52 24.98 -24.50
N GLU A 408 -25.12 23.93 -23.79
CA GLU A 408 -24.97 23.82 -22.35
C GLU A 408 -23.95 24.83 -21.78
N SER A 409 -23.02 25.31 -22.61
CA SER A 409 -22.03 26.32 -22.19
C SER A 409 -22.70 27.63 -21.76
N SER A 410 -23.87 27.94 -22.32
CA SER A 410 -24.62 29.18 -22.06
C SER A 410 -25.86 29.00 -21.18
N GLU A 411 -26.26 27.75 -20.90
CA GLU A 411 -27.50 27.45 -20.17
C GLU A 411 -27.30 27.44 -18.65
N SER A 412 -28.23 28.01 -17.88
CA SER A 412 -28.21 27.91 -16.41
C SER A 412 -28.83 26.61 -15.88
N ARG A 413 -29.42 25.79 -16.76
CA ARG A 413 -30.09 24.53 -16.43
C ARG A 413 -29.76 23.48 -17.48
N VAL A 414 -29.06 22.42 -17.09
CA VAL A 414 -28.61 21.35 -18.00
C VAL A 414 -29.22 20.02 -17.58
N VAL A 415 -29.81 19.28 -18.52
CA VAL A 415 -30.45 17.98 -18.26
C VAL A 415 -29.47 16.86 -18.61
N LEU A 416 -29.17 16.00 -17.64
CA LEU A 416 -28.31 14.83 -17.84
C LEU A 416 -29.15 13.56 -17.81
N VAL A 417 -29.00 12.74 -18.85
CA VAL A 417 -29.70 11.46 -18.97
C VAL A 417 -28.83 10.35 -18.42
N GLU A 418 -29.29 9.73 -17.33
CA GLU A 418 -28.60 8.63 -16.64
C GLU A 418 -29.52 7.45 -16.39
N SER A 419 -28.93 6.28 -16.16
CA SER A 419 -29.67 5.09 -15.74
C SER A 419 -30.36 5.33 -14.39
N LYS A 420 -31.42 4.56 -14.10
CA LYS A 420 -32.17 4.68 -12.85
C LYS A 420 -31.28 4.51 -11.61
N GLU A 421 -30.31 3.60 -11.66
CA GLU A 421 -29.38 3.37 -10.54
C GLU A 421 -28.37 4.52 -10.39
N CYS A 422 -27.84 5.05 -11.50
CA CYS A 422 -26.97 6.22 -11.48
C CYS A 422 -27.70 7.46 -10.95
N CYS A 423 -28.98 7.65 -11.28
CA CYS A 423 -29.78 8.76 -10.78
C CYS A 423 -29.89 8.76 -9.24
N LYS A 424 -29.96 7.57 -8.60
CA LYS A 424 -30.08 7.45 -7.14
C LYS A 424 -28.82 7.93 -6.42
N ILE A 425 -27.64 7.64 -6.97
CA ILE A 425 -26.33 7.95 -6.36
C ILE A 425 -25.73 9.28 -6.84
N PHE A 426 -26.33 9.93 -7.85
CA PHE A 426 -25.77 11.12 -8.49
C PHE A 426 -25.47 12.25 -7.49
N GLY A 427 -26.28 12.40 -6.45
CA GLY A 427 -26.05 13.39 -5.39
C GLY A 427 -24.74 13.17 -4.62
N ASP A 428 -24.39 11.92 -4.34
CA ASP A 428 -23.13 11.56 -3.67
C ASP A 428 -21.94 11.72 -4.62
N PHE A 429 -22.10 11.34 -5.88
CA PHE A 429 -21.13 11.61 -6.94
C PHE A 429 -20.84 13.11 -7.09
N LEU A 430 -21.87 13.95 -7.11
CA LEU A 430 -21.69 15.40 -7.18
C LEU A 430 -21.03 15.96 -5.91
N LYS A 431 -21.44 15.47 -4.73
CA LYS A 431 -20.85 15.88 -3.44
C LYS A 431 -19.36 15.59 -3.37
N TYR A 432 -18.89 14.53 -4.03
CA TYR A 432 -17.46 14.20 -4.11
C TYR A 432 -16.62 15.36 -4.67
N PHE A 433 -17.11 16.08 -5.68
CA PHE A 433 -16.38 17.22 -6.26
C PHE A 433 -16.13 18.38 -5.28
N TYR A 434 -16.95 18.49 -4.24
CA TYR A 434 -16.83 19.54 -3.22
C TYR A 434 -16.08 19.09 -1.97
N THR A 435 -16.07 17.79 -1.68
CA THR A 435 -15.61 17.26 -0.39
C THR A 435 -14.42 16.32 -0.52
N GLY A 436 -14.15 15.78 -1.71
CA GLY A 436 -13.19 14.70 -1.93
C GLY A 436 -13.60 13.37 -1.27
N GLN A 437 -14.85 13.24 -0.81
CA GLN A 437 -15.30 12.10 -0.03
C GLN A 437 -16.53 11.44 -0.66
N ILE A 438 -16.45 10.12 -0.83
CA ILE A 438 -17.57 9.26 -1.24
C ILE A 438 -17.44 7.91 -0.54
N ARG A 439 -18.58 7.27 -0.25
CA ARG A 439 -18.60 5.91 0.29
C ARG A 439 -19.15 4.96 -0.77
N ILE A 440 -18.39 3.91 -1.07
CA ILE A 440 -18.79 2.87 -2.02
C ILE A 440 -19.08 1.55 -1.30
N ASN A 441 -19.96 0.74 -1.91
CA ASN A 441 -20.29 -0.62 -1.50
C ASN A 441 -20.66 -1.45 -2.75
N LEU A 442 -20.97 -2.74 -2.58
CA LEU A 442 -21.31 -3.66 -3.68
C LEU A 442 -22.44 -3.17 -4.59
N GLN A 443 -23.45 -2.48 -4.04
CA GLN A 443 -24.59 -1.97 -4.83
C GLN A 443 -24.28 -0.65 -5.52
N SER A 444 -23.46 0.21 -4.90
CA SER A 444 -23.16 1.54 -5.44
C SER A 444 -21.94 1.58 -6.36
N VAL A 445 -21.00 0.64 -6.24
CA VAL A 445 -19.72 0.70 -6.97
C VAL A 445 -19.92 0.70 -8.48
N MET A 446 -20.86 -0.09 -8.99
CA MET A 446 -21.12 -0.19 -10.42
C MET A 446 -21.76 1.11 -10.98
N PRO A 447 -22.82 1.67 -10.39
CA PRO A 447 -23.30 3.01 -10.74
C PRO A 447 -22.25 4.12 -10.60
N VAL A 448 -21.40 4.09 -9.56
CA VAL A 448 -20.34 5.10 -9.38
C VAL A 448 -19.30 4.98 -10.50
N LEU A 449 -18.88 3.76 -10.85
CA LEU A 449 -17.95 3.53 -11.95
C LEU A 449 -18.52 4.02 -13.28
N LEU A 450 -19.79 3.72 -13.57
CA LEU A 450 -20.51 4.22 -14.76
C LEU A 450 -20.47 5.74 -14.87
N LEU A 451 -20.75 6.46 -13.76
CA LEU A 451 -20.66 7.92 -13.72
C LEU A 451 -19.21 8.40 -13.85
N ALA A 452 -18.27 7.77 -13.14
CA ALA A 452 -16.86 8.15 -13.14
C ALA A 452 -16.24 8.00 -14.54
N ASP A 453 -16.55 6.93 -15.27
CA ASP A 453 -16.13 6.75 -16.66
C ASP A 453 -16.79 7.78 -17.58
N LYS A 454 -18.11 7.93 -17.49
CA LYS A 454 -18.88 8.85 -18.36
C LYS A 454 -18.43 10.30 -18.20
N TYR A 455 -18.09 10.72 -16.99
CA TYR A 455 -17.64 12.09 -16.68
C TYR A 455 -16.12 12.20 -16.54
N ASN A 456 -15.36 11.14 -16.84
CA ASN A 456 -13.89 11.07 -16.80
C ASN A 456 -13.28 11.58 -15.47
N VAL A 457 -13.73 11.00 -14.35
CA VAL A 457 -13.23 11.28 -12.98
C VAL A 457 -12.27 10.17 -12.56
N LYS A 458 -11.01 10.30 -12.97
CA LYS A 458 -9.97 9.26 -12.88
C LYS A 458 -9.77 8.67 -11.47
N ASP A 459 -9.81 9.52 -10.44
CA ASP A 459 -9.61 9.06 -9.06
C ASP A 459 -10.75 8.15 -8.58
N LEU A 460 -11.99 8.43 -9.00
CA LEU A 460 -13.15 7.57 -8.70
C LEU A 460 -13.13 6.28 -9.50
N VAL A 461 -12.68 6.31 -10.76
CA VAL A 461 -12.49 5.09 -11.56
C VAL A 461 -11.52 4.16 -10.85
N LYS A 462 -10.35 4.67 -10.43
CA LYS A 462 -9.36 3.89 -9.70
C LYS A 462 -9.93 3.31 -8.40
N LEU A 463 -10.61 4.13 -7.59
CA LEU A 463 -11.25 3.67 -6.35
C LEU A 463 -12.25 2.53 -6.60
N CYS A 464 -13.08 2.62 -7.65
CA CYS A 464 -14.06 1.58 -7.97
C CYS A 464 -13.38 0.30 -8.48
N VAL A 465 -12.36 0.43 -9.33
CA VAL A 465 -11.57 -0.69 -9.86
C VAL A 465 -10.87 -1.46 -8.73
N ASP A 466 -10.22 -0.73 -7.82
CA ASP A 466 -9.54 -1.33 -6.66
C ASP A 466 -10.55 -2.04 -5.74
N TYR A 467 -11.69 -1.39 -5.46
CA TYR A 467 -12.76 -1.99 -4.66
C TYR A 467 -13.32 -3.27 -5.31
N MET A 468 -13.62 -3.24 -6.61
CA MET A 468 -14.16 -4.39 -7.33
C MET A 468 -13.17 -5.58 -7.26
N CYS A 469 -11.88 -5.36 -7.48
CA CYS A 469 -10.85 -6.41 -7.37
C CYS A 469 -10.80 -7.07 -5.98
N SER A 470 -10.96 -6.28 -4.91
CA SER A 470 -10.95 -6.80 -3.53
C SER A 470 -12.27 -7.44 -3.09
N HIS A 471 -13.34 -7.39 -3.89
CA HIS A 471 -14.69 -7.84 -3.49
C HIS A 471 -15.37 -8.77 -4.52
N ILE A 472 -14.59 -9.43 -5.39
CA ILE A 472 -15.10 -10.31 -6.45
C ILE A 472 -15.88 -11.50 -5.87
N ALA A 473 -15.38 -12.13 -4.82
CA ALA A 473 -16.05 -13.26 -4.18
C ALA A 473 -17.43 -12.86 -3.63
N GLN A 474 -17.52 -11.70 -2.99
CA GLN A 474 -18.79 -11.17 -2.49
C GLN A 474 -19.73 -10.75 -3.63
N ALA A 475 -19.20 -10.22 -4.73
CA ALA A 475 -20.00 -9.89 -5.90
C ALA A 475 -20.67 -11.13 -6.50
N ALA A 476 -20.02 -12.29 -6.44
CA ALA A 476 -20.61 -13.57 -6.87
C ALA A 476 -21.79 -13.96 -5.97
N GLU A 477 -21.62 -13.94 -4.64
CA GLU A 477 -22.71 -14.25 -3.70
C GLU A 477 -23.90 -13.27 -3.80
N ASN A 478 -23.63 -12.03 -4.21
CA ASN A 478 -24.63 -10.98 -4.36
C ASN A 478 -25.15 -10.82 -5.80
N ASN A 479 -24.95 -11.82 -6.67
CA ASN A 479 -25.46 -11.86 -8.05
C ASN A 479 -25.12 -10.62 -8.90
N SER A 480 -23.91 -10.08 -8.70
CA SER A 480 -23.44 -8.87 -9.39
C SER A 480 -22.20 -9.13 -10.25
N LEU A 481 -21.52 -10.26 -10.06
CA LEU A 481 -20.26 -10.58 -10.72
C LEU A 481 -20.37 -10.61 -12.24
N ILE A 482 -21.45 -11.16 -12.79
CA ILE A 482 -21.60 -11.29 -14.25
C ILE A 482 -21.74 -9.90 -14.88
N SER A 483 -22.48 -9.00 -14.23
CA SER A 483 -22.61 -7.61 -14.66
C SER A 483 -21.27 -6.84 -14.60
N TRP A 484 -20.45 -7.08 -13.57
CA TRP A 484 -19.12 -6.48 -13.44
C TRP A 484 -18.21 -6.96 -14.57
N LEU A 485 -18.17 -8.28 -14.82
CA LEU A 485 -17.36 -8.87 -15.88
C LEU A 485 -17.73 -8.28 -17.24
N GLN A 486 -19.01 -8.28 -17.60
CA GLN A 486 -19.46 -7.80 -18.90
C GLN A 486 -19.13 -6.32 -19.09
N TYR A 487 -19.45 -5.46 -18.13
CA TYR A 487 -19.19 -4.03 -18.28
C TYR A 487 -17.70 -3.70 -18.33
N THR A 488 -16.91 -4.27 -17.41
CA THR A 488 -15.47 -3.99 -17.33
C THR A 488 -14.72 -4.52 -18.54
N HIS A 489 -15.20 -5.62 -19.14
CA HIS A 489 -14.71 -6.11 -20.42
C HIS A 489 -14.97 -5.11 -21.55
N HIS A 490 -16.21 -4.62 -21.70
CA HIS A 490 -16.59 -3.68 -22.75
C HIS A 490 -15.89 -2.32 -22.63
N CYS A 491 -15.71 -1.80 -21.40
CA CYS A 491 -15.12 -0.48 -21.15
C CYS A 491 -13.59 -0.50 -21.07
N GLY A 492 -12.95 -1.67 -21.17
CA GLY A 492 -11.49 -1.80 -21.18
C GLY A 492 -10.83 -1.75 -19.81
N HIS A 493 -11.57 -1.96 -18.72
CA HIS A 493 -11.03 -2.09 -17.35
C HIS A 493 -10.39 -3.46 -17.14
N LYS A 494 -9.24 -3.68 -17.78
CA LYS A 494 -8.59 -5.00 -17.92
C LYS A 494 -8.34 -5.72 -16.61
N THR A 495 -7.99 -5.01 -15.54
CA THR A 495 -7.66 -5.63 -14.25
C THR A 495 -8.87 -6.33 -13.62
N VAL A 496 -10.00 -5.62 -13.48
CA VAL A 496 -11.24 -6.19 -12.91
C VAL A 496 -11.84 -7.21 -13.86
N ALA A 497 -11.81 -6.98 -15.18
CA ALA A 497 -12.31 -7.93 -16.16
C ALA A 497 -11.53 -9.25 -16.09
N LYS A 498 -10.19 -9.21 -16.02
CA LYS A 498 -9.34 -10.39 -15.86
C LYS A 498 -9.61 -11.10 -14.54
N ALA A 499 -9.67 -10.35 -13.43
CA ALA A 499 -9.92 -10.93 -12.12
C ALA A 499 -11.31 -11.57 -12.01
N SER A 500 -12.34 -10.93 -12.56
CA SER A 500 -13.71 -11.45 -12.61
C SER A 500 -13.79 -12.70 -13.51
N ARG A 501 -13.13 -12.68 -14.67
CA ARG A 501 -13.04 -13.84 -15.57
C ARG A 501 -12.34 -15.02 -14.90
N ASN A 502 -11.23 -14.77 -14.21
CA ASN A 502 -10.50 -15.79 -13.46
C ASN A 502 -11.36 -16.38 -12.33
N PHE A 503 -12.10 -15.54 -11.60
CA PHE A 503 -13.01 -16.05 -10.58
C PHE A 503 -14.10 -16.94 -11.21
N VAL A 504 -14.74 -16.50 -12.30
CA VAL A 504 -15.77 -17.27 -13.00
C VAL A 504 -15.25 -18.62 -13.47
N LYS A 505 -14.09 -18.65 -14.14
CA LYS A 505 -13.55 -19.88 -14.73
C LYS A 505 -13.00 -20.86 -13.69
N TRP A 506 -12.49 -20.36 -12.57
CA TRP A 506 -11.95 -21.20 -11.50
C TRP A 506 -13.03 -21.62 -10.49
N ASN A 507 -14.12 -20.87 -10.36
CA ASN A 507 -15.18 -21.14 -9.37
C ASN A 507 -16.54 -21.36 -10.06
N LEU A 508 -16.54 -21.98 -11.24
CA LEU A 508 -17.75 -22.12 -12.06
C LEU A 508 -18.87 -22.87 -11.32
N ASP A 509 -18.54 -23.85 -10.48
CA ASP A 509 -19.53 -24.57 -9.66
C ASP A 509 -20.30 -23.66 -8.70
N VAL A 510 -19.68 -22.58 -8.22
CA VAL A 510 -20.32 -21.55 -7.39
C VAL A 510 -21.12 -20.62 -8.28
N VAL A 511 -20.50 -20.11 -9.35
CA VAL A 511 -21.11 -19.14 -10.27
C VAL A 511 -22.35 -19.72 -10.97
N ALA A 512 -22.33 -20.99 -11.39
CA ALA A 512 -23.47 -21.64 -12.04
C ALA A 512 -24.70 -21.79 -11.13
N LYS A 513 -24.56 -21.61 -9.81
CA LYS A 513 -25.67 -21.65 -8.84
C LYS A 513 -26.28 -20.27 -8.57
N THR A 514 -25.60 -19.20 -8.95
CA THR A 514 -26.08 -17.81 -8.80
C THR A 514 -27.29 -17.52 -9.69
N GLN A 515 -28.03 -16.48 -9.35
CA GLN A 515 -29.21 -16.04 -10.11
C GLN A 515 -28.81 -15.26 -11.37
N ASP A 516 -27.69 -14.55 -11.36
CA ASP A 516 -27.18 -13.79 -12.50
C ASP A 516 -26.45 -14.64 -13.54
N PHE A 517 -26.33 -15.96 -13.33
CA PHE A 517 -25.76 -16.89 -14.31
C PHE A 517 -26.47 -16.82 -15.68
N GLY A 518 -27.79 -16.60 -15.72
CA GLY A 518 -28.53 -16.43 -16.98
C GLY A 518 -28.23 -15.13 -17.74
N ASN A 519 -27.49 -14.20 -17.13
CA ASN A 519 -27.19 -12.88 -17.70
C ASN A 519 -25.95 -12.87 -18.60
N PHE A 520 -25.14 -13.94 -18.60
CA PHE A 520 -24.02 -14.06 -19.52
C PHE A 520 -24.48 -13.80 -20.96
N GLU A 521 -23.80 -12.88 -21.63
CA GLU A 521 -23.88 -12.76 -23.08
C GLU A 521 -23.32 -14.01 -23.77
N PRO A 522 -23.94 -14.49 -24.87
CA PRO A 522 -23.49 -15.68 -25.59
C PRO A 522 -22.00 -15.69 -25.90
N ASN A 523 -21.47 -14.61 -26.48
CA ASN A 523 -20.06 -14.51 -26.86
C ASN A 523 -19.12 -14.64 -25.64
N VAL A 524 -19.47 -14.02 -24.51
CA VAL A 524 -18.67 -14.09 -23.28
C VAL A 524 -18.69 -15.51 -22.71
N PHE A 525 -19.83 -16.19 -22.78
CA PHE A 525 -19.97 -17.56 -22.32
C PHE A 525 -19.23 -18.56 -23.21
N VAL A 526 -19.31 -18.42 -24.54
CA VAL A 526 -18.54 -19.24 -25.50
C VAL A 526 -17.05 -19.10 -25.25
N ASN A 527 -16.55 -17.87 -25.11
CA ASN A 527 -15.13 -17.63 -24.80
C ASN A 527 -14.70 -18.29 -23.49
N LEU A 528 -15.55 -18.25 -22.45
CA LEU A 528 -15.29 -18.96 -21.19
C LEU A 528 -15.17 -20.47 -21.39
N LEU A 529 -16.04 -21.07 -22.22
CA LEU A 529 -16.03 -22.51 -22.50
C LEU A 529 -14.81 -22.94 -23.32
N GLN A 530 -14.12 -22.04 -24.00
CA GLN A 530 -12.90 -22.39 -24.74
C GLN A 530 -11.67 -22.49 -23.82
N GLU A 531 -11.68 -21.84 -22.66
CA GLU A 531 -10.54 -21.78 -21.73
C GLU A 531 -10.15 -23.19 -21.21
N THR A 532 -8.86 -23.53 -21.33
CA THR A 532 -8.32 -24.82 -20.87
C THR A 532 -8.07 -24.88 -19.38
N ASP A 533 -7.94 -23.74 -18.71
CA ASP A 533 -7.73 -23.63 -17.26
C ASP A 533 -9.05 -23.47 -16.47
N LEU A 534 -10.19 -23.75 -17.11
CA LEU A 534 -11.49 -23.83 -16.48
C LEU A 534 -11.52 -24.98 -15.48
N VAL A 535 -11.86 -24.68 -14.22
CA VAL A 535 -11.92 -25.66 -13.13
C VAL A 535 -13.36 -26.13 -12.97
N VAL A 536 -13.57 -27.44 -13.07
CA VAL A 536 -14.89 -28.06 -12.94
C VAL A 536 -14.73 -29.50 -12.45
N TYR A 537 -15.76 -30.08 -11.85
CA TYR A 537 -15.72 -31.47 -11.38
C TYR A 537 -15.38 -32.47 -12.51
N ASN A 538 -16.13 -32.43 -13.60
CA ASN A 538 -15.89 -33.19 -14.84
C ASN A 538 -16.64 -32.54 -16.01
N GLU A 539 -16.39 -32.99 -17.24
CA GLU A 539 -17.02 -32.38 -18.43
C GLU A 539 -18.55 -32.58 -18.47
N MET A 540 -19.07 -33.68 -17.92
CA MET A 540 -20.52 -33.90 -17.78
C MET A 540 -21.17 -32.80 -16.92
N ARG A 541 -20.50 -32.39 -15.83
CA ARG A 541 -20.97 -31.29 -14.99
C ARG A 541 -21.00 -29.96 -15.74
N LEU A 542 -19.99 -29.70 -16.57
CA LEU A 542 -19.97 -28.51 -17.43
C LEU A 542 -21.15 -28.53 -18.42
N TYR A 543 -21.42 -29.67 -19.05
CA TYR A 543 -22.57 -29.85 -19.93
C TYR A 543 -23.89 -29.50 -19.22
N GLU A 544 -24.10 -29.98 -17.99
CA GLU A 544 -25.30 -29.65 -17.20
C GLU A 544 -25.44 -28.14 -16.97
N TYR A 545 -24.34 -27.42 -16.70
CA TYR A 545 -24.35 -25.97 -16.56
C TYR A 545 -24.67 -25.25 -17.86
N VAL A 546 -24.14 -25.71 -18.98
CA VAL A 546 -24.46 -25.17 -20.30
C VAL A 546 -25.93 -25.40 -20.63
N VAL A 547 -26.49 -26.59 -20.37
CA VAL A 547 -27.93 -26.85 -20.54
C VAL A 547 -28.78 -25.93 -19.66
N LYS A 548 -28.38 -25.74 -18.39
CA LYS A 548 -29.05 -24.79 -17.48
C LYS A 548 -29.02 -23.37 -18.05
N TRP A 549 -27.87 -22.92 -18.54
CA TRP A 549 -27.72 -21.60 -19.15
C TRP A 549 -28.58 -21.44 -20.41
N LEU A 550 -28.58 -22.42 -21.33
CA LEU A 550 -29.42 -22.43 -22.52
C LEU A 550 -30.91 -22.36 -22.18
N ASN A 551 -31.34 -22.99 -21.09
CA ASN A 551 -32.73 -22.88 -20.62
C ASN A 551 -33.09 -21.44 -20.22
N TYR A 552 -32.16 -20.66 -19.66
CA TYR A 552 -32.39 -19.23 -19.41
C TYR A 552 -32.44 -18.39 -20.70
N GLN A 553 -31.74 -18.81 -21.76
CA GLN A 553 -31.72 -18.07 -23.02
C GLN A 553 -33.00 -18.28 -23.86
N LYS A 554 -33.77 -19.35 -23.61
CA LYS A 554 -35.02 -19.65 -24.35
C LYS A 554 -36.01 -18.49 -24.37
N GLU A 555 -36.07 -17.70 -23.31
CA GLU A 555 -36.95 -16.53 -23.26
C GLU A 555 -36.43 -15.34 -24.07
N LYS A 556 -35.11 -15.23 -24.25
CA LYS A 556 -34.43 -14.14 -24.97
C LYS A 556 -34.36 -14.38 -26.48
N PHE A 557 -34.36 -15.64 -26.90
CA PHE A 557 -34.33 -16.07 -28.29
C PHE A 557 -35.60 -16.89 -28.60
N PRO A 558 -36.73 -16.22 -28.89
CA PRO A 558 -37.99 -16.89 -29.15
C PRO A 558 -38.03 -17.60 -30.50
N GLU A 559 -37.17 -17.21 -31.46
CA GLU A 559 -37.07 -17.83 -32.76
C GLU A 559 -36.29 -19.15 -32.70
N GLU A 560 -36.88 -20.22 -33.24
CA GLU A 560 -36.31 -21.57 -33.11
C GLU A 560 -34.97 -21.73 -33.84
N ASN A 561 -34.78 -21.07 -34.97
CA ASN A 561 -33.53 -21.08 -35.73
C ASN A 561 -32.38 -20.40 -34.97
N ASP A 562 -32.63 -19.27 -34.31
CA ASP A 562 -31.61 -18.57 -33.52
C ASP A 562 -31.20 -19.40 -32.31
N MET A 563 -32.16 -20.06 -31.67
CA MET A 563 -31.88 -21.00 -30.59
C MET A 563 -31.09 -22.22 -31.06
N GLU A 564 -31.37 -22.75 -32.25
CA GLU A 564 -30.60 -23.84 -32.83
C GLU A 564 -29.14 -23.44 -33.10
N GLN A 565 -28.92 -22.27 -33.72
CA GLN A 565 -27.57 -21.73 -33.94
C GLN A 565 -26.81 -21.54 -32.63
N LEU A 566 -27.46 -20.95 -31.62
CA LEU A 566 -26.87 -20.76 -30.30
C LEU A 566 -26.52 -22.10 -29.62
N VAL A 567 -27.40 -23.11 -29.73
CA VAL A 567 -27.14 -24.44 -29.19
C VAL A 567 -25.92 -25.06 -29.86
N VAL A 568 -25.83 -25.00 -31.19
CA VAL A 568 -24.69 -25.54 -31.95
C VAL A 568 -23.40 -24.81 -31.57
N GLU A 569 -23.42 -23.48 -31.53
CA GLU A 569 -22.25 -22.66 -31.18
C GLU A 569 -21.73 -22.99 -29.78
N VAL A 570 -22.60 -22.98 -28.77
CA VAL A 570 -22.20 -23.17 -27.38
C VAL A 570 -21.83 -24.63 -27.11
N MET A 571 -22.61 -25.60 -27.58
CA MET A 571 -22.35 -27.02 -27.34
C MET A 571 -21.16 -27.58 -28.12
N SER A 572 -20.72 -26.91 -29.19
CA SER A 572 -19.48 -27.29 -29.88
C SER A 572 -18.22 -27.13 -29.00
N ASN A 573 -18.32 -26.34 -27.92
CA ASN A 573 -17.24 -26.17 -26.95
C ASN A 573 -17.23 -27.22 -25.82
N ILE A 574 -18.23 -28.11 -25.78
CA ILE A 574 -18.24 -29.26 -24.86
C ILE A 574 -17.33 -30.36 -25.40
N ARG A 575 -16.41 -30.83 -24.55
CA ARG A 575 -15.38 -31.82 -24.89
C ARG A 575 -15.92 -33.22 -24.66
N PHE A 576 -16.85 -33.68 -25.52
CA PHE A 576 -17.44 -35.03 -25.43
C PHE A 576 -16.43 -36.19 -25.27
N PRO A 577 -15.21 -36.15 -25.86
CA PRO A 577 -14.16 -37.16 -25.60
C PRO A 577 -13.68 -37.23 -24.14
N MET A 578 -14.00 -36.24 -23.30
CA MET A 578 -13.66 -36.19 -21.87
C MET A 578 -14.78 -36.74 -20.98
N MET A 579 -15.85 -37.28 -21.57
CA MET A 579 -16.95 -37.95 -20.88
C MET A 579 -16.83 -39.46 -21.05
N SER A 580 -17.00 -40.22 -19.96
CA SER A 580 -16.99 -41.68 -20.03
C SER A 580 -18.06 -42.23 -20.99
N PRO A 581 -17.87 -43.43 -21.57
CA PRO A 581 -18.88 -44.08 -22.41
C PRO A 581 -20.25 -44.20 -21.74
N ARG A 582 -20.27 -44.38 -20.42
CA ARG A 582 -21.51 -44.37 -19.63
C ARG A 582 -22.20 -43.01 -19.65
N GLN A 583 -21.46 -41.93 -19.41
CA GLN A 583 -22.01 -40.57 -19.45
C GLN A 583 -22.50 -40.22 -20.86
N LEU A 584 -21.77 -40.59 -21.91
CA LEU A 584 -22.20 -40.43 -23.30
C LEU A 584 -23.51 -41.19 -23.58
N ALA A 585 -23.66 -42.42 -23.06
CA ALA A 585 -24.90 -43.18 -23.20
C ALA A 585 -26.07 -42.52 -22.45
N GLU A 586 -25.83 -41.93 -21.27
CA GLU A 586 -26.85 -41.18 -20.50
C GLU A 586 -27.37 -39.97 -21.28
N LEU A 587 -26.52 -39.30 -22.08
CA LEU A 587 -26.92 -38.16 -22.92
C LEU A 587 -27.93 -38.51 -24.02
N LEU A 588 -27.99 -39.77 -24.49
CA LEU A 588 -28.96 -40.20 -25.51
C LEU A 588 -30.41 -40.03 -25.04
N LEU A 589 -30.64 -40.01 -23.72
CA LEU A 589 -31.95 -39.87 -23.11
C LEU A 589 -32.31 -38.40 -22.80
N SER A 590 -31.40 -37.46 -23.03
CA SER A 590 -31.64 -36.06 -22.69
C SER A 590 -32.67 -35.40 -23.63
N PRO A 591 -33.53 -34.50 -23.14
CA PRO A 591 -34.49 -33.77 -23.99
C PRO A 591 -33.79 -32.93 -25.07
N LEU A 592 -32.62 -32.36 -24.76
CA LEU A 592 -31.86 -31.53 -25.69
C LEU A 592 -31.26 -32.37 -26.82
N THR A 593 -30.72 -33.55 -26.50
CA THR A 593 -30.24 -34.54 -27.47
C THR A 593 -31.39 -35.03 -28.36
N THR A 594 -32.57 -35.28 -27.78
CA THR A 594 -33.74 -35.73 -28.57
C THR A 594 -34.17 -34.66 -29.58
N LYS A 595 -34.07 -33.37 -29.21
CA LYS A 595 -34.41 -32.25 -30.09
C LYS A 595 -33.38 -32.04 -31.20
N TYR A 596 -32.09 -32.01 -30.86
CA TYR A 596 -30.99 -31.74 -31.80
C TYR A 596 -30.17 -33.00 -32.10
N LYS A 597 -30.87 -34.07 -32.49
CA LYS A 597 -30.33 -35.43 -32.53
C LYS A 597 -29.09 -35.58 -33.40
N GLU A 598 -29.10 -35.05 -34.61
CA GLU A 598 -28.00 -35.21 -35.58
C GLU A 598 -26.69 -34.67 -35.00
N PHE A 599 -26.71 -33.43 -34.51
CA PHE A 599 -25.56 -32.78 -33.89
C PHE A 599 -25.01 -33.56 -32.69
N PHE A 600 -25.85 -33.92 -31.72
CA PHE A 600 -25.38 -34.60 -30.51
C PHE A 600 -24.90 -36.03 -30.77
N VAL A 601 -25.56 -36.77 -31.67
CA VAL A 601 -25.12 -38.13 -32.05
C VAL A 601 -23.75 -38.07 -32.72
N GLU A 602 -23.50 -37.10 -33.59
CA GLU A 602 -22.19 -36.89 -34.20
C GLU A 602 -21.11 -36.62 -33.14
N LYS A 603 -21.35 -35.68 -32.21
CA LYS A 603 -20.38 -35.34 -31.17
C LYS A 603 -20.12 -36.48 -30.20
N MET A 604 -21.15 -37.24 -29.81
CA MET A 604 -21.00 -38.44 -28.98
C MET A 604 -20.25 -39.56 -29.71
N ALA A 605 -20.45 -39.69 -31.03
CA ALA A 605 -19.70 -40.67 -31.82
C ALA A 605 -18.19 -40.37 -31.81
N ILE A 606 -17.78 -39.10 -31.86
CA ILE A 606 -16.37 -38.70 -31.71
C ILE A 606 -15.84 -39.15 -30.34
N GLY A 607 -16.58 -38.93 -29.25
CA GLY A 607 -16.21 -39.41 -27.92
C GLY A 607 -16.10 -40.93 -27.85
N MET A 608 -17.07 -41.67 -28.40
CA MET A 608 -17.01 -43.14 -28.45
C MET A 608 -15.82 -43.66 -29.27
N SER A 609 -15.48 -43.01 -30.39
CA SER A 609 -14.29 -43.31 -31.19
C SER A 609 -13.00 -43.10 -30.39
N PHE A 610 -12.94 -42.05 -29.56
CA PHE A 610 -11.83 -41.80 -28.64
C PHE A 610 -11.67 -42.92 -27.59
N HIS A 611 -12.75 -43.27 -26.88
CA HIS A 611 -12.70 -44.35 -25.88
C HIS A 611 -12.46 -45.73 -26.50
N SER A 612 -12.79 -45.95 -27.78
CA SER A 612 -12.59 -47.22 -28.49
C SER A 612 -11.25 -47.35 -29.25
N GLY A 613 -10.39 -46.34 -29.22
CA GLY A 613 -9.07 -46.38 -29.88
C GLY A 613 -9.10 -46.24 -31.40
N GLN A 614 -10.12 -45.60 -31.97
CA GLN A 614 -10.24 -45.37 -33.43
C GLN A 614 -9.37 -44.19 -33.89
N THR A 615 -8.05 -44.41 -33.98
CA THR A 615 -7.05 -43.35 -34.20
C THR A 615 -7.22 -42.54 -35.49
N GLU A 616 -7.62 -43.17 -36.60
CA GLU A 616 -7.82 -42.45 -37.88
C GLU A 616 -8.96 -41.43 -37.79
N ARG A 617 -10.10 -41.80 -37.19
CA ARG A 617 -11.22 -40.88 -36.99
C ARG A 617 -10.83 -39.69 -36.10
N ILE A 618 -9.99 -39.92 -35.09
CA ILE A 618 -9.51 -38.85 -34.21
C ILE A 618 -8.57 -37.90 -34.98
N LYS A 619 -7.68 -38.43 -35.83
CA LYS A 619 -6.80 -37.61 -36.68
C LYS A 619 -7.58 -36.71 -37.63
N GLU A 620 -8.69 -37.18 -38.18
CA GLU A 620 -9.59 -36.36 -39.01
C GLU A 620 -10.12 -35.17 -38.21
N VAL A 621 -10.67 -35.41 -37.01
CA VAL A 621 -11.22 -34.34 -36.16
C VAL A 621 -10.14 -33.35 -35.73
N LEU A 622 -8.90 -33.80 -35.47
CA LEU A 622 -7.78 -32.91 -35.14
C LEU A 622 -7.40 -31.95 -36.27
N GLN A 623 -7.77 -32.24 -37.52
CA GLN A 623 -7.54 -31.35 -38.66
C GLN A 623 -8.64 -30.28 -38.81
N GLU A 624 -9.77 -30.43 -38.12
CA GLU A 624 -10.84 -29.44 -38.11
C GLU A 624 -10.44 -28.20 -37.30
N GLU A 625 -11.12 -27.08 -37.57
CA GLU A 625 -10.95 -25.85 -36.80
C GLU A 625 -11.30 -26.13 -35.34
N ASP A 626 -10.35 -25.87 -34.45
CA ASP A 626 -10.44 -26.09 -33.00
C ASP A 626 -10.69 -27.53 -32.52
N GLY A 627 -10.59 -28.53 -33.41
CA GLY A 627 -10.73 -29.94 -33.05
C GLY A 627 -9.75 -30.43 -31.96
N HIS A 628 -8.55 -29.83 -31.89
CA HIS A 628 -7.57 -30.09 -30.82
C HIS A 628 -8.08 -29.75 -29.40
N LEU A 629 -8.99 -28.78 -29.25
CA LEU A 629 -9.56 -28.42 -27.95
C LEU A 629 -10.45 -29.54 -27.39
N LEU A 630 -11.09 -30.34 -28.24
CA LEU A 630 -11.94 -31.47 -27.82
C LEU A 630 -11.15 -32.57 -27.11
N PHE A 631 -9.85 -32.70 -27.42
CA PHE A 631 -8.95 -33.72 -26.87
C PHE A 631 -7.97 -33.16 -25.84
N THR A 632 -8.02 -31.86 -25.58
CA THR A 632 -7.25 -31.22 -24.52
C THR A 632 -8.11 -31.21 -23.26
N PRO A 633 -7.69 -31.81 -22.14
CA PRO A 633 -8.51 -31.81 -20.93
C PRO A 633 -8.51 -30.43 -20.24
N ARG A 634 -9.50 -30.19 -19.37
CA ARG A 634 -9.64 -28.93 -18.60
C ARG A 634 -8.83 -29.01 -17.31
N LEU A 635 -9.33 -28.54 -16.19
CA LEU A 635 -8.80 -28.88 -14.88
C LEU A 635 -9.91 -29.61 -14.13
N TYR A 636 -9.98 -30.93 -14.31
CA TYR A 636 -11.01 -31.74 -13.68
C TYR A 636 -10.66 -32.05 -12.22
N THR A 637 -11.56 -31.69 -11.31
CA THR A 637 -11.38 -31.89 -9.86
C THR A 637 -11.94 -33.22 -9.35
N ALA A 638 -12.43 -34.09 -10.24
CA ALA A 638 -12.77 -35.47 -9.92
C ALA A 638 -11.51 -36.27 -9.52
N ASP A 639 -11.68 -37.22 -8.60
CA ASP A 639 -10.60 -38.03 -8.01
C ASP A 639 -9.90 -38.99 -9.00
N THR A 640 -10.27 -38.98 -10.28
CA THR A 640 -9.68 -39.84 -11.32
C THR A 640 -8.26 -39.41 -11.71
N HIS A 641 -8.01 -38.10 -11.71
CA HIS A 641 -6.75 -37.49 -12.12
C HIS A 641 -6.31 -36.37 -11.19
N SER A 642 -6.96 -36.24 -10.04
CA SER A 642 -6.70 -35.14 -9.13
C SER A 642 -6.75 -35.59 -7.68
N THR A 643 -6.21 -34.77 -6.80
CA THR A 643 -6.23 -34.98 -5.36
C THR A 643 -6.22 -33.64 -4.63
N LEU A 644 -6.79 -33.62 -3.42
CA LEU A 644 -6.83 -32.43 -2.58
C LEU A 644 -5.87 -32.62 -1.39
N LEU A 645 -4.88 -31.73 -1.28
CA LEU A 645 -4.00 -31.62 -0.14
C LEU A 645 -4.44 -30.45 0.75
N THR A 646 -4.62 -30.71 2.05
CA THR A 646 -4.83 -29.67 3.06
C THR A 646 -3.73 -29.74 4.09
N VAL A 647 -2.97 -28.65 4.23
CA VAL A 647 -1.93 -28.50 5.25
C VAL A 647 -2.53 -27.72 6.41
N GLU A 648 -2.92 -28.43 7.47
CA GLU A 648 -3.54 -27.86 8.68
C GLU A 648 -2.51 -27.30 9.67
N ASN A 649 -3.00 -26.52 10.65
CA ASN A 649 -2.20 -25.89 11.71
C ASN A 649 -1.05 -25.06 11.14
N TYR A 650 -1.33 -24.31 10.07
CA TYR A 650 -0.34 -23.63 9.23
C TYR A 650 0.57 -22.70 10.03
N SER A 651 0.01 -21.96 10.97
CA SER A 651 0.69 -21.05 11.90
C SER A 651 1.78 -21.73 12.72
N LEU A 652 1.55 -22.99 13.11
CA LEU A 652 2.47 -23.78 13.94
C LEU A 652 3.55 -24.52 13.14
N LEU A 653 3.44 -24.56 11.81
CA LEU A 653 4.42 -25.26 10.98
C LEU A 653 5.83 -24.64 11.14
N PRO A 654 6.88 -25.47 11.29
CA PRO A 654 8.25 -24.98 11.33
C PRO A 654 8.67 -24.35 9.99
N THR A 655 9.66 -23.48 10.01
CA THR A 655 10.29 -22.99 8.78
C THR A 655 10.87 -24.17 7.99
N TYR A 656 10.71 -24.14 6.66
CA TYR A 656 11.12 -25.23 5.77
C TYR A 656 10.40 -26.55 5.98
N TYR A 657 9.19 -26.50 6.56
CA TYR A 657 8.30 -27.65 6.64
C TYR A 657 7.99 -28.19 5.24
N THR A 658 7.87 -29.52 5.14
CA THR A 658 7.43 -30.22 3.93
C THR A 658 6.21 -31.08 4.26
N SER A 659 5.17 -30.96 3.45
CA SER A 659 4.03 -31.88 3.46
C SER A 659 4.14 -32.79 2.23
N THR A 660 4.07 -34.11 2.45
CA THR A 660 4.16 -35.10 1.36
C THR A 660 2.83 -35.83 1.21
N LEU A 661 2.36 -35.95 -0.03
CA LEU A 661 1.20 -36.73 -0.43
C LEU A 661 1.61 -37.72 -1.51
N VAL A 662 1.01 -38.91 -1.49
CA VAL A 662 1.14 -39.89 -2.57
C VAL A 662 -0.25 -40.20 -3.09
N PHE A 663 -0.44 -40.14 -4.41
CA PHE A 663 -1.68 -40.52 -5.05
C PHE A 663 -1.42 -41.11 -6.45
N SER A 664 -2.41 -41.81 -6.98
CA SER A 664 -2.35 -42.38 -8.33
C SER A 664 -3.41 -41.76 -9.22
N SER A 665 -3.07 -41.51 -10.47
CA SER A 665 -4.02 -41.12 -11.53
C SER A 665 -4.03 -42.18 -12.63
N TYR A 666 -5.09 -42.21 -13.44
CA TYR A 666 -5.04 -43.03 -14.66
C TYR A 666 -3.94 -42.52 -15.61
N ALA A 667 -3.33 -43.45 -16.35
CA ALA A 667 -2.28 -43.18 -17.32
C ALA A 667 -2.82 -42.72 -18.68
N SER A 668 -4.14 -42.82 -18.88
CA SER A 668 -4.83 -42.37 -20.09
C SER A 668 -6.23 -41.86 -19.75
N LEU A 669 -6.71 -40.91 -20.54
CA LEU A 669 -8.10 -40.43 -20.49
C LEU A 669 -9.08 -41.38 -21.21
N ALA A 670 -8.58 -42.30 -22.03
CA ALA A 670 -9.40 -43.18 -22.86
C ALA A 670 -9.54 -44.59 -22.26
N ASP A 671 -10.77 -45.11 -22.21
CA ASP A 671 -11.09 -46.41 -21.57
C ASP A 671 -10.35 -47.60 -22.21
N HIS A 672 -10.13 -47.61 -23.54
CA HIS A 672 -9.43 -48.72 -24.21
C HIS A 672 -7.99 -48.92 -23.75
N ALA A 673 -7.36 -47.92 -23.12
CA ALA A 673 -6.00 -48.04 -22.59
C ALA A 673 -5.93 -48.88 -21.29
N GLY A 674 -7.10 -49.20 -20.70
CA GLY A 674 -7.24 -50.01 -19.49
C GLY A 674 -6.91 -49.28 -18.19
N ASP A 675 -6.97 -49.99 -17.06
CA ASP A 675 -6.81 -49.45 -15.71
C ASP A 675 -5.35 -49.18 -15.30
N LYS A 676 -4.48 -48.84 -16.26
CA LYS A 676 -3.09 -48.48 -15.94
C LYS A 676 -3.08 -47.15 -15.17
N THR A 677 -2.33 -47.12 -14.07
CA THR A 677 -2.19 -45.93 -13.23
C THR A 677 -0.74 -45.47 -13.14
N CYS A 678 -0.55 -44.16 -13.01
CA CYS A 678 0.73 -43.54 -12.66
C CYS A 678 0.69 -43.13 -11.19
N GLU A 679 1.73 -43.49 -10.42
CA GLU A 679 1.85 -43.09 -9.01
C GLU A 679 2.74 -41.84 -8.88
N TRP A 680 2.24 -40.86 -8.15
CA TRP A 680 2.83 -39.54 -7.97
C TRP A 680 3.17 -39.30 -6.50
N VAL A 681 4.36 -38.76 -6.24
CA VAL A 681 4.72 -38.19 -4.93
C VAL A 681 4.75 -36.68 -5.06
N VAL A 682 3.94 -35.99 -4.26
CA VAL A 682 3.86 -34.53 -4.24
C VAL A 682 4.40 -34.01 -2.92
N ASP A 683 5.43 -33.18 -2.97
CA ASP A 683 6.01 -32.50 -1.81
C ASP A 683 5.70 -31.00 -1.88
N VAL A 684 5.05 -30.45 -0.86
CA VAL A 684 4.76 -29.02 -0.74
C VAL A 684 5.62 -28.41 0.36
N TYR A 685 6.36 -27.36 0.02
CA TYR A 685 7.24 -26.59 0.88
C TYR A 685 6.67 -25.17 1.05
N PRO A 686 5.67 -24.98 1.92
CA PRO A 686 4.96 -23.70 1.98
C PRO A 686 5.75 -22.62 2.74
N LYS A 687 6.72 -23.01 3.58
CA LYS A 687 7.59 -22.12 4.38
C LYS A 687 9.05 -22.15 3.95
N GLY A 688 9.31 -22.36 2.65
CA GLY A 688 10.64 -22.28 2.06
C GLY A 688 11.31 -23.64 1.93
N VAL A 689 12.46 -23.66 1.24
CA VAL A 689 13.25 -24.88 1.05
C VAL A 689 14.62 -24.69 1.68
N TRP A 690 15.08 -25.69 2.44
CA TRP A 690 16.39 -25.69 3.07
C TRP A 690 17.22 -26.89 2.62
N PHE A 691 18.26 -26.59 1.84
CA PHE A 691 19.30 -27.55 1.48
C PHE A 691 20.42 -27.41 2.48
N LYS A 692 20.56 -28.39 3.39
CA LYS A 692 21.70 -28.46 4.32
C LYS A 692 23.00 -28.65 3.53
N ARG A 693 24.14 -28.26 4.09
CA ARG A 693 25.45 -28.59 3.49
C ARG A 693 25.60 -30.11 3.43
N PHE A 694 25.96 -30.65 2.26
CA PHE A 694 26.26 -32.07 2.08
C PHE A 694 27.30 -32.30 0.99
N TYR A 695 27.85 -33.51 0.94
CA TYR A 695 28.79 -33.95 -0.08
C TYR A 695 28.06 -34.79 -1.13
N LEU A 696 28.05 -34.32 -2.38
CA LEU A 696 27.49 -35.04 -3.51
C LEU A 696 28.59 -35.90 -4.15
N ILE A 697 28.40 -37.22 -4.16
CA ILE A 697 29.32 -38.14 -4.84
C ILE A 697 28.93 -38.19 -6.32
N VAL A 698 29.78 -37.65 -7.20
CA VAL A 698 29.60 -37.73 -8.66
C VAL A 698 30.78 -38.47 -9.31
N TRP A 699 30.60 -38.93 -10.54
CA TRP A 699 31.61 -39.71 -11.27
C TRP A 699 32.98 -39.01 -11.42
N GLN A 700 33.01 -37.68 -11.32
CA GLN A 700 34.21 -36.85 -11.42
C GLN A 700 34.83 -36.48 -10.05
N GLY A 701 34.26 -36.95 -8.93
CA GLY A 701 34.76 -36.67 -7.58
C GLY A 701 33.65 -36.38 -6.56
N THR A 702 34.05 -36.11 -5.32
CA THR A 702 33.12 -35.62 -4.28
C THR A 702 32.99 -34.11 -4.40
N LEU A 703 31.81 -33.63 -4.75
CA LEU A 703 31.48 -32.20 -4.84
C LEU A 703 30.87 -31.75 -3.51
N GLU A 704 31.47 -30.74 -2.89
CA GLU A 704 30.88 -30.10 -1.72
C GLU A 704 29.76 -29.16 -2.14
N VAL A 705 28.54 -29.42 -1.67
CA VAL A 705 27.37 -28.58 -1.92
C VAL A 705 27.15 -27.69 -0.69
N PRO A 706 27.26 -26.36 -0.82
CA PRO A 706 27.04 -25.44 0.29
C PRO A 706 25.58 -25.46 0.74
N GLU A 707 25.35 -25.05 1.99
CA GLU A 707 24.00 -24.84 2.50
C GLU A 707 23.30 -23.73 1.70
N LEU A 708 22.06 -23.99 1.28
CA LEU A 708 21.24 -23.06 0.50
C LEU A 708 19.84 -23.01 1.08
N VAL A 709 19.36 -21.79 1.35
CA VAL A 709 17.99 -21.52 1.80
C VAL A 709 17.27 -20.73 0.72
N LEU A 710 16.15 -21.27 0.24
CA LEU A 710 15.28 -20.60 -0.73
C LEU A 710 13.99 -20.16 -0.06
N ARG A 711 13.71 -18.85 -0.09
CA ARG A 711 12.44 -18.27 0.37
C ARG A 711 11.40 -18.33 -0.74
N THR A 712 10.98 -19.54 -1.06
CA THR A 712 10.03 -19.81 -2.15
C THR A 712 8.94 -20.78 -1.68
N VAL A 713 7.72 -20.63 -2.20
CA VAL A 713 6.68 -21.65 -2.04
C VAL A 713 6.89 -22.66 -3.16
N ARG A 714 7.45 -23.83 -2.80
CA ARG A 714 7.75 -24.89 -3.78
C ARG A 714 6.73 -26.00 -3.71
N LEU A 715 6.33 -26.52 -4.87
CA LEU A 715 5.67 -27.81 -5.02
C LEU A 715 6.50 -28.70 -5.94
N SER A 716 6.87 -29.89 -5.49
CA SER A 716 7.61 -30.88 -6.26
C SER A 716 6.72 -32.07 -6.60
N ILE A 717 6.72 -32.50 -7.85
CA ILE A 717 5.96 -33.67 -8.33
C ILE A 717 6.97 -34.70 -8.83
N THR A 718 6.93 -35.90 -8.27
CA THR A 718 7.78 -37.02 -8.67
C THR A 718 6.93 -38.13 -9.26
N CYS A 719 7.24 -38.53 -10.49
CA CYS A 719 6.73 -39.77 -11.08
C CYS A 719 7.56 -40.95 -10.55
N LYS A 720 6.94 -41.93 -9.88
CA LYS A 720 7.69 -43.06 -9.32
C LYS A 720 8.29 -43.96 -10.39
N ASP A 721 7.47 -44.35 -11.36
CA ASP A 721 7.81 -45.37 -12.37
C ASP A 721 7.61 -44.83 -13.80
N PRO A 722 8.40 -43.84 -14.25
CA PRO A 722 8.34 -43.37 -15.62
C PRO A 722 8.89 -44.44 -16.59
N PRO A 723 8.41 -44.49 -17.84
CA PRO A 723 8.86 -45.46 -18.83
C PRO A 723 10.32 -45.20 -19.26
N PRO A 724 11.03 -46.25 -19.72
CA PRO A 724 12.40 -46.10 -20.22
C PRO A 724 12.44 -45.34 -21.56
N PRO A 725 13.51 -44.55 -21.82
CA PRO A 725 13.68 -43.85 -23.09
C PRO A 725 13.61 -44.82 -24.29
N PRO A 726 13.01 -44.41 -25.43
CA PRO A 726 12.59 -43.06 -25.78
C PRO A 726 11.15 -42.69 -25.35
N ALA A 727 10.46 -43.55 -24.60
CA ALA A 727 9.10 -43.27 -24.14
C ALA A 727 9.08 -42.29 -22.96
N ASP A 728 8.03 -41.49 -22.85
CA ASP A 728 7.77 -40.57 -21.74
C ASP A 728 6.29 -40.61 -21.32
N ILE A 729 5.98 -40.06 -20.14
CA ILE A 729 4.62 -39.78 -19.69
C ILE A 729 4.38 -38.28 -19.83
N ARG A 730 3.46 -37.91 -20.72
CA ARG A 730 3.10 -36.51 -20.96
C ARG A 730 1.84 -36.16 -20.19
N VAL A 731 1.92 -35.12 -19.37
CA VAL A 731 0.81 -34.68 -18.53
C VAL A 731 0.63 -33.18 -18.57
N LYS A 732 -0.62 -32.77 -18.38
CA LYS A 732 -1.01 -31.41 -18.02
C LYS A 732 -1.17 -31.37 -16.51
N ILE A 733 -0.48 -30.43 -15.88
CA ILE A 733 -0.46 -30.26 -14.43
C ILE A 733 -1.18 -28.97 -14.10
N GLY A 734 -2.22 -29.06 -13.28
CA GLY A 734 -2.94 -27.93 -12.71
C GLY A 734 -2.76 -27.89 -11.20
N ILE A 735 -2.32 -26.77 -10.66
CA ILE A 735 -2.27 -26.53 -9.21
C ILE A 735 -3.30 -25.45 -8.88
N VAL A 736 -4.36 -25.86 -8.19
CA VAL A 736 -5.50 -25.02 -7.83
C VAL A 736 -5.39 -24.67 -6.35
N ILE A 737 -5.23 -23.39 -6.04
CA ILE A 737 -4.97 -22.91 -4.69
C ILE A 737 -6.19 -22.15 -4.18
N TYR A 738 -6.71 -22.59 -3.05
CA TYR A 738 -7.83 -21.96 -2.38
C TYR A 738 -7.33 -20.84 -1.46
N GLY A 739 -8.19 -19.85 -1.26
CA GLY A 739 -7.96 -18.77 -0.31
C GLY A 739 -9.29 -18.15 0.12
N THR A 740 -9.19 -17.12 0.95
CA THR A 740 -10.31 -16.44 1.59
C THR A 740 -10.26 -14.94 1.26
N GLN A 741 -11.27 -14.45 0.52
CA GLN A 741 -11.48 -13.02 0.28
C GLN A 741 -12.79 -12.60 0.93
N ASN A 742 -12.74 -11.61 1.83
CA ASN A 742 -13.89 -11.17 2.63
C ASN A 742 -14.70 -12.32 3.26
N ASP A 743 -13.97 -13.28 3.85
CA ASP A 743 -14.50 -14.47 4.54
C ASP A 743 -15.21 -15.49 3.65
N ILE A 744 -15.06 -15.36 2.33
CA ILE A 744 -15.53 -16.34 1.34
C ILE A 744 -14.35 -17.17 0.83
N GLU A 745 -14.38 -18.47 1.15
CA GLU A 745 -13.45 -19.45 0.61
C GLU A 745 -13.74 -19.69 -0.89
N HIS A 746 -12.73 -19.52 -1.73
CA HIS A 746 -12.83 -19.77 -3.16
C HIS A 746 -11.44 -20.06 -3.74
N ILE A 747 -11.38 -20.50 -4.99
CA ILE A 747 -10.14 -20.68 -5.72
C ILE A 747 -9.60 -19.30 -6.09
N MET A 748 -8.47 -18.94 -5.49
CA MET A 748 -7.81 -17.64 -5.66
C MET A 748 -6.74 -17.65 -6.74
N PHE A 749 -6.16 -18.82 -7.01
CA PHE A 749 -5.05 -18.94 -7.95
C PHE A 749 -5.02 -20.31 -8.61
N VAL A 750 -4.68 -20.35 -9.90
CA VAL A 750 -4.45 -21.57 -10.66
C VAL A 750 -3.14 -21.43 -11.43
N TYR A 751 -2.31 -22.46 -11.33
CA TYR A 751 -1.10 -22.64 -12.11
C TYR A 751 -1.27 -23.81 -13.07
N GLU A 752 -0.87 -23.66 -14.33
CA GLU A 752 -0.93 -24.72 -15.34
C GLU A 752 0.45 -24.92 -15.99
N ARG A 753 0.87 -26.18 -16.16
CA ARG A 753 2.08 -26.53 -16.92
C ARG A 753 1.97 -27.91 -17.57
N ASN A 754 2.33 -28.01 -18.84
CA ASN A 754 2.58 -29.29 -19.49
C ASN A 754 3.99 -29.79 -19.16
N HIS A 755 4.14 -31.07 -18.85
CA HIS A 755 5.43 -31.67 -18.51
C HIS A 755 5.53 -33.12 -18.98
N HIS A 756 6.76 -33.57 -19.23
CA HIS A 756 7.07 -34.92 -19.68
C HIS A 756 7.96 -35.60 -18.64
N PHE A 757 7.49 -36.72 -18.08
CA PHE A 757 8.25 -37.52 -17.14
C PHE A 757 8.92 -38.70 -17.85
N SER A 758 10.22 -38.87 -17.61
CA SER A 758 11.04 -39.95 -18.16
C SER A 758 11.99 -40.49 -17.09
N GLU A 759 12.70 -41.59 -17.34
CA GLU A 759 13.70 -42.09 -16.38
C GLU A 759 14.78 -41.07 -16.02
N THR A 760 15.12 -40.15 -16.93
CA THR A 760 16.10 -39.07 -16.73
C THR A 760 15.51 -37.80 -16.12
N GLU A 761 14.20 -37.59 -16.24
CA GLU A 761 13.47 -36.42 -15.74
C GLU A 761 12.25 -36.89 -14.93
N ARG A 762 12.51 -37.40 -13.72
CA ARG A 762 11.49 -37.99 -12.84
C ARG A 762 10.77 -36.98 -11.95
N VAL A 763 11.38 -35.81 -11.74
CA VAL A 763 10.97 -34.82 -10.74
C VAL A 763 10.78 -33.46 -11.39
N LEU A 764 9.60 -32.88 -11.21
CA LEU A 764 9.27 -31.52 -11.59
C LEU A 764 9.23 -30.64 -10.34
N ASN A 765 10.09 -29.63 -10.26
CA ASN A 765 10.00 -28.60 -9.23
C ASN A 765 9.29 -27.36 -9.76
N LEU A 766 8.25 -26.92 -9.07
CA LEU A 766 7.54 -25.68 -9.28
C LEU A 766 7.93 -24.71 -8.16
N ASP A 767 8.94 -23.89 -8.44
CA ASP A 767 9.34 -22.78 -7.58
C ASP A 767 8.46 -21.56 -7.80
N ASP A 768 8.35 -20.73 -6.77
CA ASP A 768 7.60 -19.48 -6.76
C ASP A 768 6.12 -19.67 -7.14
N LEU A 769 5.55 -20.82 -6.75
CA LEU A 769 4.16 -21.18 -7.03
C LEU A 769 3.18 -20.15 -6.47
N LEU A 770 3.52 -19.58 -5.31
CA LEU A 770 2.89 -18.40 -4.71
C LEU A 770 3.97 -17.44 -4.24
N SER A 771 3.61 -16.16 -4.12
CA SER A 771 4.47 -15.21 -3.42
C SER A 771 4.71 -15.67 -1.99
N PHE A 772 5.98 -15.91 -1.68
CA PHE A 772 6.40 -16.37 -0.35
C PHE A 772 5.92 -15.42 0.74
N GLU A 773 6.02 -14.11 0.51
CA GLU A 773 5.63 -13.08 1.48
C GLU A 773 4.11 -12.97 1.63
N GLN A 774 3.33 -13.23 0.56
CA GLN A 774 1.87 -13.21 0.65
C GLN A 774 1.33 -14.43 1.42
N LEU A 775 1.90 -15.61 1.22
CA LEU A 775 1.50 -16.82 1.96
C LEU A 775 2.02 -16.82 3.39
N ASN A 776 3.22 -16.28 3.61
CA ASN A 776 3.87 -16.21 4.93
C ASN A 776 4.07 -14.75 5.38
N PRO A 777 2.99 -13.98 5.56
CA PRO A 777 3.09 -12.59 5.99
C PRO A 777 3.81 -12.56 7.35
N PHE A 778 4.69 -11.59 7.53
CA PHE A 778 5.37 -11.40 8.82
C PHE A 778 4.33 -11.33 9.94
N MET A 779 4.53 -12.09 11.03
CA MET A 779 3.64 -12.21 12.21
C MET A 779 3.20 -10.88 12.88
N LYS A 780 3.56 -9.70 12.33
CA LYS A 780 3.26 -8.37 12.85
C LYS A 780 1.90 -7.80 12.43
N SER A 781 1.28 -8.29 11.36
CA SER A 781 -0.03 -7.77 10.89
C SER A 781 -1.22 -8.30 11.70
N GLY A 782 -1.07 -9.45 12.37
CA GLY A 782 -2.17 -10.14 13.06
C GLY A 782 -3.26 -10.69 12.12
N THR A 783 -3.28 -10.27 10.85
CA THR A 783 -4.17 -10.78 9.80
C THR A 783 -3.52 -11.98 9.09
N PRO A 784 -4.15 -13.16 9.10
CA PRO A 784 -3.69 -14.33 8.36
C PRO A 784 -3.65 -14.06 6.84
N SER A 785 -2.81 -14.82 6.13
CA SER A 785 -2.74 -14.76 4.66
C SER A 785 -4.11 -15.01 4.01
N GLU A 786 -4.37 -14.34 2.90
CA GLU A 786 -5.55 -14.61 2.07
C GLU A 786 -5.50 -16.00 1.43
N PHE A 787 -4.32 -16.61 1.28
CA PHE A 787 -4.19 -17.99 0.76
C PHE A 787 -4.42 -19.08 1.83
N LEU A 788 -4.83 -18.69 3.04
CA LEU A 788 -5.22 -19.62 4.09
C LEU A 788 -6.74 -19.61 4.26
N VAL A 789 -7.29 -20.80 4.48
CA VAL A 789 -8.72 -21.08 4.54
C VAL A 789 -9.10 -21.69 5.90
N GLY A 790 -10.39 -21.93 6.08
CA GLY A 790 -10.95 -22.53 7.30
C GLY A 790 -11.07 -21.56 8.48
N PRO A 791 -11.57 -22.04 9.63
CA PRO A 791 -11.71 -21.24 10.83
C PRO A 791 -10.33 -20.72 11.28
N ASN A 792 -10.25 -19.42 11.59
CA ASN A 792 -9.01 -18.70 11.92
C ASN A 792 -7.97 -18.58 10.78
N ARG A 793 -8.32 -19.00 9.54
CA ARG A 793 -7.43 -18.97 8.36
C ARG A 793 -6.08 -19.65 8.65
N ASP A 794 -6.14 -20.92 9.04
CA ASP A 794 -4.97 -21.70 9.51
C ASP A 794 -4.75 -23.00 8.72
N ALA A 795 -5.32 -23.10 7.51
CA ALA A 795 -5.11 -24.23 6.61
C ALA A 795 -4.73 -23.75 5.20
N LEU A 796 -3.71 -24.34 4.60
CA LEU A 796 -3.39 -24.16 3.17
C LEU A 796 -4.00 -25.30 2.38
N LYS A 797 -4.90 -24.99 1.44
CA LYS A 797 -5.65 -25.98 0.66
C LYS A 797 -5.29 -25.88 -0.82
N ILE A 798 -4.79 -27.00 -1.36
CA ILE A 798 -4.26 -27.11 -2.73
C ILE A 798 -4.87 -28.33 -3.40
N HIS A 799 -5.57 -28.14 -4.52
CA HIS A 799 -5.95 -29.23 -5.43
C HIS A 799 -4.85 -29.41 -6.47
N ILE A 800 -4.36 -30.63 -6.61
CA ILE A 800 -3.41 -31.02 -7.65
C ILE A 800 -4.15 -31.84 -8.70
N VAL A 801 -4.08 -31.41 -9.95
CA VAL A 801 -4.65 -32.08 -11.13
C VAL A 801 -3.48 -32.52 -12.02
N ILE A 802 -3.40 -33.81 -12.34
CA ILE A 802 -2.40 -34.38 -13.25
C ILE A 802 -3.13 -35.22 -14.29
N GLU A 803 -3.40 -34.62 -15.45
CA GLU A 803 -4.15 -35.25 -16.53
C GLU A 803 -3.19 -35.72 -17.63
N PRO A 804 -3.28 -36.97 -18.10
CA PRO A 804 -2.45 -37.44 -19.19
C PRO A 804 -2.83 -36.73 -20.48
N LEU A 805 -1.83 -36.22 -21.18
CA LEU A 805 -1.99 -35.67 -22.52
C LEU A 805 -1.93 -36.82 -23.51
N ASN A 806 -3.05 -37.06 -24.20
CA ASN A 806 -3.15 -38.16 -25.16
C ASN A 806 -2.04 -38.08 -26.23
N ASP A 807 -1.52 -39.23 -26.64
CA ASP A 807 -0.41 -39.30 -27.59
C ASP A 807 -0.72 -38.71 -28.97
N ILE A 808 -2.00 -38.48 -29.23
CA ILE A 808 -2.60 -38.07 -30.50
C ILE A 808 -2.30 -36.59 -30.82
N LEU A 809 -1.92 -35.77 -29.82
CA LEU A 809 -1.75 -34.32 -29.98
C LEU A 809 -0.40 -33.89 -30.60
N THR A 810 0.42 -34.79 -31.14
CA THR A 810 1.63 -34.41 -31.91
C THR A 810 1.28 -34.01 -33.35
N ALA A 811 0.57 -32.88 -33.51
CA ALA A 811 0.49 -32.18 -34.79
C ALA A 811 1.66 -31.18 -34.90
N PRO A 812 2.29 -30.99 -36.08
CA PRO A 812 3.37 -30.02 -36.25
C PRO A 812 2.85 -28.60 -36.05
N LYS A 813 3.66 -27.76 -35.39
CA LYS A 813 3.41 -26.32 -35.19
C LYS A 813 2.97 -25.67 -36.51
N SER A 814 1.72 -25.19 -36.57
CA SER A 814 1.29 -24.34 -37.67
C SER A 814 1.80 -22.91 -37.44
N ASP A 815 2.65 -22.40 -38.33
CA ASP A 815 3.18 -21.03 -38.38
C ASP A 815 2.13 -19.96 -38.76
N LYS A 816 0.93 -20.02 -38.19
CA LYS A 816 -0.02 -18.90 -38.27
C LYS A 816 -0.19 -18.31 -36.87
N PRO A 817 -0.01 -16.98 -36.70
CA PRO A 817 -0.32 -16.33 -35.43
C PRO A 817 -1.84 -16.41 -35.26
N ARG A 818 -2.31 -17.40 -34.52
CA ARG A 818 -3.60 -17.30 -33.85
C ARG A 818 -3.41 -16.25 -32.77
N TYR A 819 -4.35 -15.30 -32.66
CA TYR A 819 -4.39 -14.31 -31.58
C TYR A 819 -4.59 -15.02 -30.25
N CYS A 820 -3.51 -15.59 -29.74
CA CYS A 820 -3.38 -16.15 -28.42
C CYS A 820 -3.23 -14.94 -27.50
N TRP A 821 -4.28 -14.62 -26.73
CA TRP A 821 -4.24 -13.61 -25.67
C TRP A 821 -3.45 -14.09 -24.43
N CYS A 822 -2.42 -14.91 -24.65
CA CYS A 822 -1.38 -15.20 -23.69
C CYS A 822 -0.34 -14.08 -23.76
N ASP A 823 -0.68 -12.92 -23.21
CA ASP A 823 0.34 -12.06 -22.64
C ASP A 823 0.96 -12.83 -21.46
N ASN A 824 2.09 -13.49 -21.75
CA ASN A 824 3.07 -13.88 -20.77
C ASN A 824 3.47 -12.64 -19.97
N ILE A 825 2.82 -12.44 -18.84
CA ILE A 825 3.34 -11.59 -17.78
C ILE A 825 3.57 -12.51 -16.58
N VAL A 826 4.78 -13.05 -16.52
CA VAL A 826 5.45 -13.24 -15.24
C VAL A 826 5.49 -11.85 -14.61
N ILE A 827 4.61 -11.59 -13.64
CA ILE A 827 4.68 -10.38 -12.83
C ILE A 827 5.92 -10.55 -11.95
N LYS A 828 6.93 -9.70 -12.18
CA LYS A 828 7.98 -9.43 -11.20
C LYS A 828 7.42 -8.60 -10.06
#